data_AF-A0AB38KGE4-F1
#
_entry.id   AF-A0AB38KGE4-F1
#
_cell.length_a   1.000
_cell.length_b   1.000
_cell.length_c   1.000
_cell.angle_alpha   90.00
_cell.angle_beta   90.00
_cell.angle_gamma   90.00
#
_symmetry.space_group_name_H-M   'P 1'
#
loop_
_entity.id
_entity.type
_entity.pdbx_description
1 polymer ?
#
loop_
_entity_poly.entity_id
_entity_poly.type
_entity_poly.pdbx_seq_one_letter_code
_entity_poly.pdbx_strand_id
1 'polypeptide(L)'
;MGKSHLNSKKIVLSLATISFLTSCANATLNSEIKTYDEANKNTKARSASMYSPQARINTTVSSSETSTINISDSGPHTIIIQSGGTLGSIGNNDRIIYAHANGSNTLTLTNLTNKGTINGNVNVEHDNDFKGTITVNTFENTGQVNGQIYMGVWGGNSGTLNIDKFNNSGTIAVSNNNQGVFFEGKNTNIQAFNNNGFISGSEGVSLSSGTINSFNNNGTINGNSSGIFVYGGNIQTLENSGTIISNGNYSNHAGIKLENGGSIENIINTGTIKSNHSGIMVTWGKFGTLTIRDGGVIHGKYIGIGVGQWQTLGDLYIDGASSKKDGTVSGVYGDSYGISLDVGSRTQKIELTNGGVIKGNISGIRLDSGASLSGEMILSGEGSRVEGGSDAGIFNFGGKIEGSIKVEDGATITATSSQAISNVGSGSITGGITVSGENTKLEGNIINADSASIGSDIKIENGAKVEGGLVNQGNGSISGSVQVSGGSTIDSITNEGNGAISGSITVDKDSKLDSITNTSTSDTGISGSITNNSDNKLEISNSGNIGGKIESTGAADMVINNNGGGTISGGISSSGSGNTSISNSQGSTINNGITVSGSAQVEISNQGSVGKDENGNTVTNNGSGSVGIKDWVVSTDKETGKLDTVVVGGSGKDNVKVENITVDQSNVNLEELGNINNIISGVNQGNIGNIGTNGGGEISLSYDPLTGKLSTDYHLNASISGATFRSLISTTSRRSTFIDNVMGNSMQTFALASSSKSQSIAMSEKGNL
;
A
#
# COMPACT_ATOMS: atom_id res chain seq x y z
N MET A 1 -15.96 -4.74 -48.98
CA MET A 1 -16.19 -5.79 -50.02
C MET A 1 -15.59 -7.09 -49.49
N GLY A 2 -16.37 -8.18 -49.43
CA GLY A 2 -15.85 -9.56 -49.30
C GLY A 2 -15.78 -10.20 -47.91
N LYS A 3 -16.94 -10.61 -47.37
CA LYS A 3 -17.08 -11.62 -46.29
C LYS A 3 -16.76 -13.03 -46.84
N SER A 4 -16.30 -13.95 -45.98
CA SER A 4 -16.88 -15.30 -45.94
C SER A 4 -16.65 -16.00 -44.60
N HIS A 5 -17.76 -16.32 -43.93
CA HIS A 5 -17.89 -17.26 -42.82
C HIS A 5 -17.74 -18.70 -43.32
N LEU A 6 -17.20 -19.60 -42.48
CA LEU A 6 -17.68 -20.98 -42.46
C LEU A 6 -17.64 -21.58 -41.05
N ASN A 7 -18.85 -21.84 -40.55
CA ASN A 7 -19.19 -22.69 -39.41
C ASN A 7 -18.74 -24.14 -39.65
N SER A 8 -18.31 -24.83 -38.60
CA SER A 8 -18.59 -26.26 -38.45
C SER A 8 -18.68 -26.64 -36.98
N LYS A 9 -19.91 -26.80 -36.52
CA LYS A 9 -20.27 -27.58 -35.33
C LYS A 9 -19.91 -29.05 -35.60
N LYS A 10 -19.17 -29.69 -34.69
CA LYS A 10 -19.33 -31.13 -34.42
C LYS A 10 -19.10 -31.43 -32.94
N ILE A 11 -20.19 -31.87 -32.34
CA ILE A 11 -20.32 -32.59 -31.06
C ILE A 11 -19.44 -33.83 -31.11
N VAL A 12 -18.64 -34.09 -30.06
CA VAL A 12 -18.29 -35.46 -29.65
C VAL A 12 -18.32 -35.55 -28.12
N LEU A 13 -19.01 -36.59 -27.69
CA LEU A 13 -19.34 -37.06 -26.36
C LEU A 13 -18.12 -37.35 -25.47
N SER A 14 -18.35 -37.22 -24.17
CA SER A 14 -17.54 -37.69 -23.03
C SER A 14 -16.95 -39.10 -23.19
N LEU A 15 -15.71 -39.30 -22.73
CA LEU A 15 -15.34 -40.51 -21.99
C LEU A 15 -14.08 -40.28 -21.15
N ALA A 16 -14.27 -40.31 -19.83
CA ALA A 16 -13.20 -40.43 -18.85
C ALA A 16 -12.82 -41.91 -18.72
N THR A 17 -11.57 -42.28 -19.01
CA THR A 17 -10.87 -43.41 -18.38
C THR A 17 -9.39 -43.48 -18.81
N ILE A 18 -8.51 -43.23 -17.83
CA ILE A 18 -7.27 -43.96 -17.51
C ILE A 18 -6.34 -44.35 -18.68
N SER A 19 -5.23 -43.62 -18.82
CA SER A 19 -4.00 -44.12 -19.46
C SER A 19 -2.88 -44.24 -18.42
N PHE A 20 -2.66 -45.46 -17.92
CA PHE A 20 -1.40 -45.87 -17.31
C PHE A 20 -0.43 -46.31 -18.41
N LEU A 21 0.87 -46.11 -18.15
CA LEU A 21 2.05 -46.51 -18.93
C LEU A 21 2.38 -45.64 -20.16
N THR A 22 3.31 -44.68 -19.97
CA THR A 22 4.64 -44.68 -20.61
C THR A 22 5.41 -43.41 -20.23
N SER A 23 6.36 -43.50 -19.30
CA SER A 23 7.51 -42.58 -19.23
C SER A 23 8.66 -43.19 -18.42
N CYS A 24 9.23 -44.30 -18.92
CA CYS A 24 10.56 -44.72 -18.51
C CYS A 24 11.50 -44.59 -19.71
N ALA A 25 12.08 -43.42 -19.90
CA ALA A 25 13.34 -43.26 -20.61
C ALA A 25 13.93 -41.87 -20.32
N ASN A 26 15.15 -41.88 -19.78
CA ASN A 26 16.07 -40.76 -19.60
C ASN A 26 15.75 -39.70 -18.54
N ALA A 27 16.15 -40.00 -17.30
CA ALA A 27 16.77 -39.01 -16.44
C ALA A 27 18.04 -39.63 -15.83
N THR A 28 19.19 -39.23 -16.35
CA THR A 28 20.51 -39.56 -15.81
C THR A 28 20.67 -38.78 -14.50
N LEU A 29 20.65 -39.48 -13.37
CA LEU A 29 20.89 -38.89 -12.05
C LEU A 29 22.40 -38.64 -11.88
N ASN A 30 22.76 -37.37 -11.78
CA ASN A 30 24.06 -36.93 -11.31
C ASN A 30 23.83 -36.22 -9.96
N SER A 31 24.03 -36.94 -8.86
CA SER A 31 24.21 -36.32 -7.55
C SER A 31 24.91 -37.29 -6.60
N GLU A 32 26.03 -36.81 -6.05
CA GLU A 32 26.84 -37.42 -5.02
C GLU A 32 26.00 -37.69 -3.77
N ILE A 33 25.81 -38.97 -3.43
CA ILE A 33 25.37 -39.38 -2.10
C ILE A 33 26.64 -39.51 -1.25
N LYS A 34 26.87 -38.55 -0.35
CA LYS A 34 27.75 -38.76 0.80
C LYS A 34 26.97 -39.58 1.83
N THR A 35 27.27 -40.88 1.90
CA THR A 35 26.83 -41.76 2.97
C THR A 35 27.48 -41.31 4.28
N TYR A 36 26.65 -40.84 5.22
CA TYR A 36 27.01 -40.71 6.63
C TYR A 36 26.98 -42.12 7.24
N ASP A 37 28.16 -42.66 7.50
CA ASP A 37 28.34 -43.86 8.30
C ASP A 37 29.23 -43.52 9.51
N GLU A 38 28.88 -44.14 10.65
CA GLU A 38 29.61 -44.20 11.91
C GLU A 38 30.02 -42.89 12.63
N ALA A 39 29.13 -42.38 13.49
CA ALA A 39 29.55 -41.61 14.67
C ALA A 39 28.59 -41.81 15.86
N ASN A 40 28.67 -42.97 16.52
CA ASN A 40 28.32 -43.11 17.94
C ASN A 40 28.86 -44.41 18.55
N LYS A 41 30.20 -44.52 18.60
CA LYS A 41 30.87 -45.35 19.61
C LYS A 41 31.21 -44.44 20.79
N ASN A 42 30.42 -44.52 21.86
CA ASN A 42 30.99 -44.40 23.20
C ASN A 42 30.21 -45.21 24.23
N THR A 43 30.99 -46.08 24.85
CA THR A 43 30.69 -47.07 25.87
C THR A 43 30.19 -46.48 27.17
N LYS A 44 29.16 -47.09 27.76
CA LYS A 44 29.12 -47.43 29.20
C LYS A 44 28.25 -48.68 29.40
N ALA A 45 28.93 -49.81 29.55
CA ALA A 45 28.35 -51.03 30.06
C ALA A 45 27.94 -50.84 31.53
N ARG A 46 26.67 -51.12 31.86
CA ARG A 46 26.25 -51.53 33.20
C ARG A 46 25.13 -52.56 33.11
N SER A 47 25.48 -53.75 33.57
CA SER A 47 24.66 -54.85 34.08
C SER A 47 23.52 -55.37 33.22
N ALA A 48 23.79 -56.49 32.56
CA ALA A 48 22.79 -57.39 32.02
C ALA A 48 21.80 -57.85 33.11
N SER A 49 20.53 -57.51 32.94
CA SER A 49 19.46 -58.47 33.21
C SER A 49 19.21 -59.22 31.90
N MET A 50 19.15 -60.55 31.97
CA MET A 50 18.80 -61.39 30.83
C MET A 50 17.42 -60.98 30.30
N TYR A 51 17.37 -60.25 29.18
CA TYR A 51 16.16 -60.10 28.39
C TYR A 51 16.09 -61.31 27.46
N SER A 52 15.29 -62.30 27.84
CA SER A 52 14.82 -63.32 26.91
C SER A 52 14.16 -62.61 25.71
N PRO A 53 14.51 -62.90 24.44
CA PRO A 53 13.82 -62.33 23.29
C PRO A 53 12.33 -62.67 23.40
N GLN A 54 11.48 -61.67 23.61
CA GLN A 54 10.03 -61.87 23.51
C GLN A 54 9.73 -62.36 22.08
N ALA A 55 9.02 -63.48 21.97
CA ALA A 55 8.68 -64.08 20.69
C ALA A 55 7.85 -63.09 19.87
N ARG A 56 8.24 -62.84 18.62
CA ARG A 56 7.45 -61.99 17.70
C ARG A 56 6.15 -62.70 17.35
N ILE A 57 5.03 -61.99 17.50
CA ILE A 57 3.71 -62.48 17.07
C ILE A 57 3.40 -61.92 15.69
N ASN A 58 3.29 -62.79 14.69
CA ASN A 58 3.03 -62.41 13.30
C ASN A 58 1.60 -62.81 12.91
N THR A 59 0.79 -61.84 12.48
CA THR A 59 -0.54 -62.06 11.88
C THR A 59 -0.46 -61.80 10.38
N THR A 60 -0.84 -62.77 9.56
CA THR A 60 -0.84 -62.64 8.09
C THR A 60 -2.22 -62.94 7.53
N VAL A 61 -2.73 -62.06 6.66
CA VAL A 61 -3.98 -62.22 5.92
C VAL A 61 -3.66 -62.33 4.44
N SER A 62 -3.90 -63.51 3.85
CA SER A 62 -3.61 -63.81 2.44
C SER A 62 -4.87 -64.00 1.58
N SER A 63 -6.04 -64.09 2.23
CA SER A 63 -7.37 -64.31 1.64
C SER A 63 -8.39 -63.36 2.26
N SER A 64 -9.67 -63.51 1.90
CA SER A 64 -10.76 -62.75 2.52
C SER A 64 -11.06 -63.26 3.94
N GLU A 65 -10.90 -62.40 4.94
CA GLU A 65 -11.17 -62.65 6.36
C GLU A 65 -12.05 -61.52 6.91
N THR A 66 -12.96 -61.81 7.84
CA THR A 66 -13.86 -60.78 8.42
C THR A 66 -13.62 -60.53 9.90
N SER A 67 -12.78 -61.32 10.56
CA SER A 67 -12.49 -61.20 11.98
C SER A 67 -11.59 -60.01 12.29
N THR A 68 -11.88 -59.29 13.38
CA THR A 68 -11.02 -58.25 13.91
C THR A 68 -9.66 -58.80 14.32
N ILE A 69 -8.59 -58.13 13.91
CA ILE A 69 -7.25 -58.34 14.48
C ILE A 69 -7.17 -57.50 15.75
N ASN A 70 -7.26 -58.14 16.91
CA ASN A 70 -7.17 -57.49 18.22
C ASN A 70 -5.82 -57.81 18.88
N ILE A 71 -5.02 -56.79 19.18
CA ILE A 71 -3.70 -56.90 19.82
C ILE A 71 -3.75 -56.10 21.12
N SER A 72 -3.50 -56.77 22.25
CA SER A 72 -3.57 -56.18 23.59
C SER A 72 -2.42 -56.58 24.51
N ASP A 73 -1.61 -57.55 24.09
CA ASP A 73 -0.47 -58.07 24.82
C ASP A 73 0.81 -57.25 24.56
N SER A 74 1.75 -57.32 25.50
CA SER A 74 3.01 -56.57 25.41
C SER A 74 4.02 -57.26 24.47
N GLY A 75 4.96 -56.47 23.93
CA GLY A 75 6.06 -56.98 23.10
C GLY A 75 5.88 -56.69 21.61
N PRO A 76 6.69 -57.35 20.75
CA PRO A 76 6.75 -57.05 19.32
C PRO A 76 5.74 -57.86 18.49
N HIS A 77 4.92 -57.15 17.71
CA HIS A 77 3.94 -57.72 16.78
C HIS A 77 4.19 -57.27 15.34
N THR A 78 3.75 -58.08 14.38
CA THR A 78 3.74 -57.75 12.95
C THR A 78 2.42 -58.15 12.32
N ILE A 79 1.80 -57.24 11.57
CA ILE A 79 0.58 -57.49 10.80
C ILE A 79 0.90 -57.33 9.32
N ILE A 80 0.53 -58.32 8.50
CA ILE A 80 0.74 -58.28 7.04
C ILE A 80 -0.56 -58.66 6.33
N ILE A 81 -1.15 -57.71 5.60
CA ILE A 81 -2.22 -57.99 4.63
C ILE A 81 -1.55 -58.11 3.26
N GLN A 82 -1.55 -59.32 2.69
CA GLN A 82 -0.93 -59.58 1.38
C GLN A 82 -1.80 -59.05 0.24
N SER A 83 -1.25 -58.97 -0.97
CA SER A 83 -1.94 -58.38 -2.14
C SER A 83 -3.26 -59.07 -2.52
N GLY A 84 -3.40 -60.36 -2.22
CA GLY A 84 -4.66 -61.11 -2.40
C GLY A 84 -5.58 -61.11 -1.17
N GLY A 85 -5.13 -60.55 -0.04
CA GLY A 85 -5.86 -60.51 1.21
C GLY A 85 -6.91 -59.40 1.24
N THR A 86 -8.07 -59.70 1.80
CA THR A 86 -9.11 -58.70 2.14
C THR A 86 -9.49 -58.88 3.59
N LEU A 87 -9.34 -57.84 4.41
CA LEU A 87 -9.72 -57.88 5.83
C LEU A 87 -10.97 -57.03 6.06
N GLY A 88 -12.04 -57.63 6.55
CA GLY A 88 -13.33 -56.99 6.79
C GLY A 88 -14.23 -56.89 5.55
N SER A 89 -15.46 -56.41 5.76
CA SER A 89 -16.50 -56.28 4.74
C SER A 89 -16.73 -54.82 4.35
N ILE A 90 -17.11 -54.57 3.09
CA ILE A 90 -17.46 -53.22 2.60
C ILE A 90 -18.52 -52.58 3.51
N GLY A 91 -18.33 -51.31 3.85
CA GLY A 91 -19.23 -50.56 4.73
C GLY A 91 -19.04 -50.83 6.22
N ASN A 92 -18.08 -51.69 6.60
CA ASN A 92 -17.66 -51.83 7.99
C ASN A 92 -17.04 -50.51 8.48
N ASN A 93 -17.59 -49.94 9.56
CA ASN A 93 -17.08 -48.74 10.21
C ASN A 93 -16.46 -49.04 11.59
N ASP A 94 -16.37 -50.32 11.96
CA ASP A 94 -15.79 -50.75 13.23
C ASP A 94 -14.26 -50.89 13.13
N ARG A 95 -13.61 -51.04 14.28
CA ARG A 95 -12.17 -51.29 14.39
C ARG A 95 -11.86 -52.71 13.90
N ILE A 96 -11.45 -52.85 12.64
CA ILE A 96 -11.09 -54.16 12.06
C ILE A 96 -9.64 -54.54 12.40
N ILE A 97 -8.78 -53.54 12.63
CA ILE A 97 -7.50 -53.71 13.31
C ILE A 97 -7.57 -52.84 14.57
N TYR A 98 -7.40 -53.46 15.73
CA TYR A 98 -7.39 -52.79 17.03
C TYR A 98 -6.14 -53.20 17.79
N ALA A 99 -5.12 -52.35 17.76
CA ALA A 99 -3.91 -52.51 18.55
C ALA A 99 -3.97 -51.55 19.72
N HIS A 100 -4.06 -52.08 20.94
CA HIS A 100 -4.23 -51.27 22.13
C HIS A 100 -3.36 -51.71 23.30
N ALA A 101 -3.00 -50.77 24.16
CA ALA A 101 -2.24 -51.06 25.39
C ALA A 101 -2.99 -50.54 26.62
N ASN A 102 -2.72 -51.13 27.79
CA ASN A 102 -3.31 -50.70 29.06
C ASN A 102 -2.27 -50.56 30.17
N GLY A 103 -2.65 -49.86 31.24
CA GLY A 103 -1.81 -49.65 32.41
C GLY A 103 -0.45 -49.06 32.02
N SER A 104 0.63 -49.75 32.39
CA SER A 104 2.02 -49.36 32.08
C SER A 104 2.68 -50.24 31.02
N ASN A 105 1.88 -50.97 30.22
CA ASN A 105 2.40 -51.92 29.25
C ASN A 105 3.14 -51.24 28.09
N THR A 106 4.03 -51.99 27.46
CA THR A 106 4.73 -51.59 26.24
C THR A 106 4.29 -52.46 25.07
N LEU A 107 3.64 -51.85 24.09
CA LEU A 107 3.21 -52.50 22.84
C LEU A 107 4.10 -52.02 21.69
N THR A 108 4.63 -52.93 20.89
CA THR A 108 5.47 -52.58 19.74
C THR A 108 4.93 -53.21 18.46
N LEU A 109 4.31 -52.42 17.60
CA LEU A 109 4.04 -52.79 16.22
C LEU A 109 5.33 -52.61 15.42
N THR A 110 6.06 -53.71 15.22
CA THR A 110 7.28 -53.71 14.41
C THR A 110 6.94 -53.35 12.97
N ASN A 111 5.90 -53.96 12.41
CA ASN A 111 5.35 -53.57 11.11
C ASN A 111 3.84 -53.77 11.08
N LEU A 112 3.12 -52.81 10.51
CA LEU A 112 1.76 -52.99 10.01
C LEU A 112 1.81 -52.70 8.50
N THR A 113 1.80 -53.75 7.69
CA THR A 113 1.94 -53.65 6.23
C THR A 113 0.64 -54.06 5.55
N ASN A 114 0.05 -53.17 4.76
CA ASN A 114 -1.08 -53.45 3.89
C ASN A 114 -0.69 -53.40 2.41
N LYS A 115 -0.81 -54.54 1.72
CA LYS A 115 -0.69 -54.66 0.27
C LYS A 115 -2.01 -55.04 -0.41
N GLY A 116 -3.02 -55.44 0.37
CA GLY A 116 -4.33 -55.90 -0.08
C GLY A 116 -5.42 -54.87 0.20
N THR A 117 -6.57 -55.33 0.69
CA THR A 117 -7.71 -54.45 1.05
C THR A 117 -8.03 -54.56 2.53
N ILE A 118 -8.22 -53.43 3.21
CA ILE A 118 -8.76 -53.34 4.57
C ILE A 118 -10.11 -52.61 4.48
N ASN A 119 -11.19 -53.25 4.90
CA ASN A 119 -12.53 -52.67 5.02
C ASN A 119 -12.90 -52.54 6.51
N GLY A 120 -12.78 -51.33 7.04
CA GLY A 120 -12.90 -51.01 8.46
C GLY A 120 -11.76 -50.14 8.95
N ASN A 121 -11.88 -49.66 10.18
CA ASN A 121 -10.92 -48.74 10.77
C ASN A 121 -9.68 -49.48 11.29
N VAL A 122 -8.53 -48.81 11.18
CA VAL A 122 -7.26 -49.24 11.76
C VAL A 122 -6.96 -48.35 12.96
N ASN A 123 -7.04 -48.91 14.16
CA ASN A 123 -6.89 -48.19 15.42
C ASN A 123 -5.62 -48.64 16.15
N VAL A 124 -4.77 -47.68 16.50
CA VAL A 124 -3.62 -47.84 17.40
C VAL A 124 -3.76 -46.87 18.57
N GLU A 125 -4.23 -47.36 19.71
CA GLU A 125 -4.64 -46.51 20.84
C GLU A 125 -4.46 -47.23 22.18
N HIS A 126 -5.16 -46.81 23.23
CA HIS A 126 -5.01 -47.40 24.55
C HIS A 126 -6.35 -47.53 25.28
N ASP A 127 -6.35 -48.33 26.34
CA ASP A 127 -7.46 -48.38 27.30
C ASP A 127 -7.35 -47.21 28.30
N ASN A 128 -8.38 -47.01 29.13
CA ASN A 128 -8.37 -45.96 30.15
C ASN A 128 -7.16 -46.06 31.12
N ASP A 129 -6.72 -44.90 31.63
CA ASP A 129 -5.61 -44.75 32.59
C ASP A 129 -4.24 -45.24 32.09
N PHE A 130 -3.97 -45.08 30.79
CA PHE A 130 -2.73 -45.48 30.16
C PHE A 130 -1.53 -44.59 30.56
N LYS A 131 -0.44 -45.25 30.95
CA LYS A 131 0.85 -44.66 31.36
C LYS A 131 2.05 -45.30 30.65
N GLY A 132 1.80 -46.31 29.83
CA GLY A 132 2.83 -47.08 29.14
C GLY A 132 3.31 -46.44 27.84
N THR A 133 3.84 -47.26 26.93
CA THR A 133 4.33 -46.81 25.63
C THR A 133 3.82 -47.71 24.50
N ILE A 134 3.33 -47.10 23.44
CA ILE A 134 3.04 -47.77 22.17
C ILE A 134 4.06 -47.30 21.17
N THR A 135 4.66 -48.21 20.43
CA THR A 135 5.62 -47.91 19.36
C THR A 135 5.17 -48.54 18.07
N VAL A 136 5.11 -47.76 17.00
CA VAL A 136 4.88 -48.22 15.63
C VAL A 136 6.14 -47.91 14.83
N ASN A 137 6.99 -48.92 14.61
CA ASN A 137 8.23 -48.69 13.86
C ASN A 137 7.91 -48.41 12.39
N THR A 138 6.95 -49.11 11.80
CA THR A 138 6.51 -48.85 10.43
C THR A 138 5.05 -49.21 10.24
N PHE A 139 4.25 -48.22 9.85
CA PHE A 139 3.00 -48.42 9.14
C PHE A 139 3.25 -48.23 7.65
N GLU A 140 2.87 -49.20 6.82
CA GLU A 140 3.05 -49.15 5.37
C GLU A 140 1.75 -49.56 4.68
N ASN A 141 1.17 -48.65 3.90
CA ASN A 141 0.06 -48.93 3.02
C ASN A 141 0.47 -48.81 1.55
N THR A 142 0.47 -49.92 0.81
CA THR A 142 0.58 -49.95 -0.65
C THR A 142 -0.72 -50.46 -1.30
N GLY A 143 -1.71 -50.86 -0.51
CA GLY A 143 -3.01 -51.39 -0.93
C GLY A 143 -4.14 -50.38 -0.73
N GLN A 144 -5.34 -50.88 -0.45
CA GLN A 144 -6.54 -50.10 -0.18
C GLN A 144 -6.93 -50.16 1.30
N VAL A 145 -7.27 -49.02 1.90
CA VAL A 145 -7.93 -48.93 3.20
C VAL A 145 -9.24 -48.15 3.01
N ASN A 146 -10.36 -48.80 3.32
CA ASN A 146 -11.72 -48.28 3.21
C ASN A 146 -12.27 -47.94 4.62
N GLY A 147 -11.50 -47.19 5.39
CA GLY A 147 -11.80 -46.85 6.77
C GLY A 147 -10.77 -45.87 7.33
N GLN A 148 -11.10 -45.26 8.47
CA GLN A 148 -10.20 -44.30 9.12
C GLN A 148 -8.96 -45.02 9.65
N ILE A 149 -7.80 -44.38 9.51
CA ILE A 149 -6.62 -44.74 10.30
C ILE A 149 -6.56 -43.81 11.50
N TYR A 150 -6.76 -44.37 12.69
CA TYR A 150 -6.71 -43.65 13.96
C TYR A 150 -5.50 -44.10 14.77
N MET A 151 -4.67 -43.15 15.20
CA MET A 151 -3.54 -43.43 16.08
C MET A 151 -3.40 -42.33 17.12
N GLY A 152 -3.58 -42.64 18.41
CA GLY A 152 -3.55 -41.57 19.41
C GLY A 152 -3.54 -41.97 20.88
N VAL A 153 -3.20 -40.97 21.71
CA VAL A 153 -3.28 -41.00 23.17
C VAL A 153 -4.29 -39.95 23.64
N TRP A 154 -5.55 -40.37 23.75
CA TRP A 154 -6.69 -39.48 24.02
C TRP A 154 -6.99 -39.34 25.52
N GLY A 155 -7.95 -38.47 25.88
CA GLY A 155 -8.53 -38.40 27.24
C GLY A 155 -7.59 -37.88 28.34
N GLY A 156 -6.49 -37.20 27.99
CA GLY A 156 -5.55 -36.66 28.98
C GLY A 156 -4.63 -37.70 29.63
N ASN A 157 -4.55 -38.91 29.06
CA ASN A 157 -3.68 -39.98 29.52
C ASN A 157 -2.19 -39.58 29.45
N SER A 158 -1.38 -40.20 30.32
CA SER A 158 0.05 -39.89 30.47
C SER A 158 0.99 -40.80 29.67
N GLY A 159 0.45 -41.85 29.04
CA GLY A 159 1.21 -42.73 28.17
C GLY A 159 1.71 -42.03 26.91
N THR A 160 2.53 -42.74 26.14
CA THR A 160 3.20 -42.21 24.93
C THR A 160 2.93 -43.10 23.73
N LEU A 161 2.71 -42.49 22.57
CA LEU A 161 2.65 -43.18 21.27
C LEU A 161 3.76 -42.61 20.38
N ASN A 162 4.69 -43.46 19.96
CA ASN A 162 5.77 -43.11 19.04
C ASN A 162 5.57 -43.84 17.71
N ILE A 163 5.62 -43.10 16.61
CA ILE A 163 5.52 -43.64 15.24
C ILE A 163 6.79 -43.24 14.50
N ASP A 164 7.65 -44.20 14.18
CA ASP A 164 8.89 -43.90 13.47
C ASP A 164 8.60 -43.57 11.99
N LYS A 165 7.76 -44.38 11.32
CA LYS A 165 7.41 -44.21 9.91
C LYS A 165 5.95 -44.52 9.64
N PHE A 166 5.25 -43.56 9.06
CA PHE A 166 3.96 -43.75 8.42
C PHE A 166 4.12 -43.56 6.92
N ASN A 167 3.95 -44.62 6.13
CA ASN A 167 4.12 -44.59 4.69
C ASN A 167 2.82 -44.97 3.97
N ASN A 168 2.30 -44.08 3.13
CA ASN A 168 1.19 -44.38 2.24
C ASN A 168 1.63 -44.21 0.78
N SER A 169 1.56 -45.29 0.00
CA SER A 169 1.70 -45.28 -1.46
C SER A 169 0.46 -45.84 -2.17
N GLY A 170 -0.44 -46.48 -1.42
CA GLY A 170 -1.75 -46.93 -1.89
C GLY A 170 -2.85 -45.89 -1.65
N THR A 171 -4.05 -46.37 -1.37
CA THR A 171 -5.25 -45.55 -1.18
C THR A 171 -5.76 -45.72 0.24
N ILE A 172 -6.03 -44.60 0.91
CA ILE A 172 -6.81 -44.51 2.15
C ILE A 172 -8.02 -43.66 1.80
N ALA A 173 -9.21 -44.26 1.74
CA ALA A 173 -10.42 -43.55 1.35
C ALA A 173 -11.56 -43.87 2.31
N VAL A 174 -12.03 -42.83 3.00
CA VAL A 174 -13.11 -42.94 3.97
C VAL A 174 -14.41 -42.46 3.33
N SER A 175 -15.45 -43.29 3.37
CA SER A 175 -16.76 -42.99 2.78
C SER A 175 -17.77 -42.38 3.76
N ASN A 176 -17.43 -42.32 5.05
CA ASN A 176 -18.23 -41.69 6.09
C ASN A 176 -17.66 -40.29 6.44
N ASN A 177 -18.17 -39.65 7.50
CA ASN A 177 -17.73 -38.31 7.93
C ASN A 177 -16.45 -38.32 8.78
N ASN A 178 -15.68 -39.40 8.81
CA ASN A 178 -14.42 -39.48 9.57
C ASN A 178 -13.24 -38.97 8.74
N GLN A 179 -12.16 -38.66 9.43
CA GLN A 179 -10.88 -38.28 8.83
C GLN A 179 -10.26 -39.47 8.10
N GLY A 180 -9.48 -39.19 7.04
CA GLY A 180 -8.67 -40.21 6.37
C GLY A 180 -7.64 -40.81 7.33
N VAL A 181 -6.76 -39.94 7.83
CA VAL A 181 -5.80 -40.25 8.89
C VAL A 181 -5.99 -39.28 10.06
N PHE A 182 -6.11 -39.79 11.28
CA PHE A 182 -6.27 -38.99 12.48
C PHE A 182 -5.24 -39.37 13.55
N PHE A 183 -4.41 -38.38 13.89
CA PHE A 183 -3.50 -38.43 15.03
C PHE A 183 -4.04 -37.59 16.18
N GLU A 184 -4.07 -38.16 17.38
CA GLU A 184 -4.63 -37.48 18.56
C GLU A 184 -3.72 -37.61 19.78
N GLY A 185 -3.61 -36.55 20.58
CA GLY A 185 -2.97 -36.57 21.89
C GLY A 185 -1.61 -35.91 21.93
N LYS A 186 -1.33 -35.18 23.01
CA LYS A 186 -0.08 -34.43 23.22
C LYS A 186 1.19 -35.28 23.25
N ASN A 187 1.05 -36.57 23.59
CA ASN A 187 2.16 -37.53 23.68
C ASN A 187 2.19 -38.48 22.46
N THR A 188 1.57 -38.07 21.36
CA THR A 188 1.62 -38.77 20.07
C THR A 188 2.69 -38.11 19.20
N ASN A 189 3.79 -38.82 18.96
CA ASN A 189 4.97 -38.31 18.29
C ASN A 189 5.23 -39.11 17.00
N ILE A 190 5.24 -38.43 15.86
CA ILE A 190 5.49 -39.02 14.56
C ILE A 190 6.82 -38.48 14.03
N GLN A 191 7.77 -39.38 13.80
CA GLN A 191 9.07 -38.98 13.25
C GLN A 191 8.96 -38.67 11.75
N ALA A 192 8.32 -39.54 10.96
CA ALA A 192 8.14 -39.33 9.52
C ALA A 192 6.76 -39.78 9.04
N PHE A 193 6.03 -38.86 8.40
CA PHE A 193 4.79 -39.12 7.66
C PHE A 193 5.06 -38.90 6.17
N ASN A 194 4.92 -39.96 5.36
CA ASN A 194 5.16 -39.92 3.92
C ASN A 194 3.91 -40.35 3.16
N ASN A 195 3.35 -39.45 2.37
CA ASN A 195 2.25 -39.75 1.45
C ASN A 195 2.71 -39.62 -0.01
N ASN A 196 2.80 -40.76 -0.69
CA ASN A 196 3.00 -40.90 -2.14
C ASN A 196 1.72 -41.39 -2.85
N GLY A 197 0.70 -41.77 -2.09
CA GLY A 197 -0.56 -42.33 -2.59
C GLY A 197 -1.72 -41.34 -2.50
N PHE A 198 -2.92 -41.86 -2.27
CA PHE A 198 -4.14 -41.07 -2.09
C PHE A 198 -4.67 -41.21 -0.67
N ILE A 199 -5.03 -40.09 -0.05
CA ILE A 199 -5.70 -40.03 1.25
C ILE A 199 -6.97 -39.18 1.11
N SER A 200 -8.12 -39.68 1.56
CA SER A 200 -9.35 -38.89 1.63
C SER A 200 -10.23 -39.17 2.85
N GLY A 201 -10.90 -38.12 3.34
CA GLY A 201 -11.90 -38.17 4.41
C GLY A 201 -12.57 -36.81 4.62
N SER A 202 -13.23 -36.61 5.77
CA SER A 202 -13.73 -35.28 6.19
C SER A 202 -12.58 -34.27 6.16
N GLU A 203 -11.54 -34.57 6.93
CA GLU A 203 -10.20 -34.05 6.78
C GLU A 203 -9.35 -35.14 6.16
N GLY A 204 -8.48 -34.80 5.20
CA GLY A 204 -7.57 -35.79 4.63
C GLY A 204 -6.63 -36.34 5.70
N VAL A 205 -5.90 -35.43 6.36
CA VAL A 205 -5.08 -35.72 7.54
C VAL A 205 -5.41 -34.73 8.65
N SER A 206 -5.65 -35.24 9.86
CA SER A 206 -5.91 -34.45 11.06
C SER A 206 -4.88 -34.74 12.15
N LEU A 207 -4.35 -33.69 12.76
CA LEU A 207 -3.43 -33.75 13.90
C LEU A 207 -4.01 -32.93 15.07
N SER A 208 -4.48 -33.62 16.10
CA SER A 208 -4.98 -33.01 17.34
C SER A 208 -3.96 -33.15 18.47
N SER A 209 -3.34 -32.03 18.88
CA SER A 209 -2.35 -31.93 19.97
C SER A 209 -1.01 -32.67 19.81
N GLY A 210 -0.84 -33.58 18.86
CA GLY A 210 0.40 -34.36 18.66
C GLY A 210 1.51 -33.60 17.91
N THR A 211 2.63 -34.30 17.67
CA THR A 211 3.78 -33.77 16.93
C THR A 211 4.11 -34.61 15.69
N ILE A 212 4.43 -33.95 14.57
CA ILE A 212 5.02 -34.58 13.38
C ILE A 212 6.34 -33.87 13.05
N ASN A 213 7.45 -34.58 13.06
CA ASN A 213 8.75 -33.98 12.74
C ASN A 213 8.88 -33.72 11.22
N SER A 214 8.69 -34.74 10.39
CA SER A 214 8.72 -34.59 8.93
C SER A 214 7.42 -35.09 8.30
N PHE A 215 6.72 -34.20 7.59
CA PHE A 215 5.54 -34.50 6.80
C PHE A 215 5.86 -34.28 5.33
N ASN A 216 5.96 -35.36 4.54
CA ASN A 216 6.24 -35.30 3.11
C ASN A 216 5.01 -35.74 2.32
N ASN A 217 4.44 -34.83 1.52
CA ASN A 217 3.35 -35.13 0.60
C ASN A 217 3.80 -35.02 -0.85
N ASN A 218 3.96 -36.17 -1.51
CA ASN A 218 4.19 -36.30 -2.94
C ASN A 218 2.95 -36.84 -3.69
N GLY A 219 1.99 -37.40 -2.95
CA GLY A 219 0.72 -37.91 -3.45
C GLY A 219 -0.40 -36.88 -3.40
N THR A 220 -1.62 -37.35 -3.16
CA THR A 220 -2.81 -36.50 -3.00
C THR A 220 -3.42 -36.67 -1.62
N ILE A 221 -3.69 -35.56 -0.95
CA ILE A 221 -4.49 -35.48 0.28
C ILE A 221 -5.75 -34.69 -0.04
N ASN A 222 -6.92 -35.29 0.14
CA ASN A 222 -8.20 -34.73 -0.27
C ASN A 222 -9.22 -34.74 0.88
N GLY A 223 -9.51 -33.57 1.43
CA GLY A 223 -10.52 -33.41 2.47
C GLY A 223 -11.82 -32.77 1.97
N ASN A 224 -12.93 -33.14 2.58
CA ASN A 224 -14.20 -32.45 2.39
C ASN A 224 -14.24 -31.08 3.09
N SER A 225 -13.68 -30.96 4.29
CA SER A 225 -13.55 -29.72 5.05
C SER A 225 -12.15 -29.13 4.93
N SER A 226 -11.10 -29.95 5.16
CA SER A 226 -9.70 -29.53 5.07
C SER A 226 -8.79 -30.63 4.55
N GLY A 227 -7.82 -30.29 3.70
CA GLY A 227 -6.83 -31.27 3.26
C GLY A 227 -5.97 -31.74 4.43
N ILE A 228 -5.32 -30.79 5.09
CA ILE A 228 -4.59 -30.98 6.35
C ILE A 228 -5.21 -30.07 7.42
N PHE A 229 -5.55 -30.64 8.57
CA PHE A 229 -6.05 -29.91 9.73
C PHE A 229 -5.13 -30.12 10.94
N VAL A 230 -4.59 -29.03 11.48
CA VAL A 230 -3.75 -29.05 12.68
C VAL A 230 -4.45 -28.32 13.81
N TYR A 231 -4.94 -29.07 14.78
CA TYR A 231 -5.68 -28.58 15.94
C TYR A 231 -4.84 -28.71 17.22
N GLY A 232 -4.19 -27.63 17.65
CA GLY A 232 -3.29 -27.64 18.82
C GLY A 232 -2.02 -28.49 18.68
N GLY A 233 -1.84 -29.19 17.56
CA GLY A 233 -0.63 -29.96 17.25
C GLY A 233 0.49 -29.12 16.65
N ASN A 234 1.65 -29.74 16.46
CA ASN A 234 2.81 -29.13 15.83
C ASN A 234 3.36 -30.01 14.71
N ILE A 235 3.60 -29.42 13.55
CA ILE A 235 4.38 -30.05 12.48
C ILE A 235 5.66 -29.25 12.32
N GLN A 236 6.82 -29.87 12.48
CA GLN A 236 8.09 -29.16 12.35
C GLN A 236 8.39 -28.81 10.88
N THR A 237 8.20 -29.74 9.95
CA THR A 237 8.37 -29.47 8.51
C THR A 237 7.32 -30.20 7.69
N LEU A 238 6.64 -29.44 6.83
CA LEU A 238 5.75 -29.94 5.79
C LEU A 238 6.36 -29.64 4.42
N GLU A 239 6.76 -30.69 3.71
CA GLU A 239 7.15 -30.61 2.31
C GLU A 239 6.00 -31.10 1.43
N ASN A 240 5.46 -30.21 0.60
CA ASN A 240 4.41 -30.55 -0.35
C ASN A 240 4.92 -30.41 -1.78
N SER A 241 5.13 -31.56 -2.44
CA SER A 241 5.37 -31.65 -3.89
C SER A 241 4.15 -32.18 -4.66
N GLY A 242 3.23 -32.82 -3.93
CA GLY A 242 1.98 -33.38 -4.44
C GLY A 242 0.82 -32.38 -4.41
N THR A 243 -0.38 -32.89 -4.17
CA THR A 243 -1.61 -32.08 -4.12
C THR A 243 -2.29 -32.18 -2.76
N ILE A 244 -2.68 -31.05 -2.19
CA ILE A 244 -3.53 -30.93 -1.00
C ILE A 244 -4.82 -30.22 -1.41
N ILE A 245 -5.96 -30.81 -1.12
CA ILE A 245 -7.28 -30.33 -1.57
C ILE A 245 -8.23 -30.21 -0.38
N SER A 246 -8.95 -29.10 -0.31
CA SER A 246 -10.24 -29.02 0.37
C SER A 246 -11.37 -28.77 -0.64
N ASN A 247 -12.40 -29.61 -0.59
CA ASN A 247 -13.61 -29.44 -1.40
C ASN A 247 -14.65 -28.53 -0.72
N GLY A 248 -14.34 -28.04 0.47
CA GLY A 248 -15.25 -27.31 1.32
C GLY A 248 -15.35 -25.83 0.98
N ASN A 249 -16.55 -25.25 1.08
CA ASN A 249 -16.81 -23.86 0.66
C ASN A 249 -17.10 -22.89 1.82
N TYR A 250 -17.05 -23.37 3.07
CA TYR A 250 -17.31 -22.55 4.26
C TYR A 250 -16.06 -21.76 4.66
N SER A 251 -16.25 -20.67 5.40
CA SER A 251 -15.15 -19.77 5.78
C SER A 251 -14.05 -20.40 6.62
N ASN A 252 -14.36 -21.52 7.27
CA ASN A 252 -13.45 -22.29 8.09
C ASN A 252 -12.86 -23.51 7.36
N HIS A 253 -12.99 -23.61 6.04
CA HIS A 253 -12.46 -24.70 5.22
C HIS A 253 -11.22 -24.26 4.45
N ALA A 254 -10.17 -25.09 4.48
CA ALA A 254 -8.92 -24.75 3.78
C ALA A 254 -8.13 -25.96 3.30
N GLY A 255 -7.28 -25.77 2.29
CA GLY A 255 -6.32 -26.81 1.89
C GLY A 255 -5.45 -27.21 3.08
N ILE A 256 -4.89 -26.22 3.77
CA ILE A 256 -4.26 -26.38 5.09
C ILE A 256 -4.93 -25.44 6.09
N LYS A 257 -5.35 -25.99 7.23
CA LYS A 257 -6.00 -25.23 8.30
C LYS A 257 -5.27 -25.41 9.62
N LEU A 258 -4.99 -24.30 10.30
CA LEU A 258 -4.48 -24.29 11.67
C LEU A 258 -5.51 -23.74 12.65
N GLU A 259 -5.70 -24.44 13.77
CA GLU A 259 -6.65 -24.04 14.80
C GLU A 259 -6.18 -24.40 16.22
N ASN A 260 -6.69 -23.67 17.21
CA ASN A 260 -6.51 -23.92 18.65
C ASN A 260 -5.07 -24.18 19.12
N GLY A 261 -4.12 -23.33 18.73
CA GLY A 261 -2.69 -23.44 18.99
C GLY A 261 -1.93 -24.28 17.96
N GLY A 262 -2.61 -24.78 16.92
CA GLY A 262 -2.01 -25.56 15.85
C GLY A 262 -0.90 -24.79 15.14
N SER A 263 0.20 -25.47 14.84
CA SER A 263 1.35 -24.85 14.20
C SER A 263 2.05 -25.73 13.18
N ILE A 264 2.58 -25.10 12.13
CA ILE A 264 3.60 -25.72 11.27
C ILE A 264 4.79 -24.76 11.21
N GLU A 265 5.98 -25.23 11.59
CA GLU A 265 7.14 -24.35 11.65
C GLU A 265 7.67 -24.01 10.26
N ASN A 266 7.79 -25.00 9.37
CA ASN A 266 8.29 -24.80 8.02
C ASN A 266 7.37 -25.46 7.00
N ILE A 267 6.91 -24.70 6.01
CA ILE A 267 6.23 -25.23 4.83
C ILE A 267 7.09 -24.96 3.61
N ILE A 268 7.39 -26.00 2.85
CA ILE A 268 8.02 -25.92 1.54
C ILE A 268 7.03 -26.46 0.52
N ASN A 269 6.50 -25.58 -0.33
CA ASN A 269 5.52 -25.94 -1.35
C ASN A 269 6.11 -25.83 -2.76
N THR A 270 6.27 -26.98 -3.41
CA THR A 270 6.55 -27.11 -4.86
C THR A 270 5.38 -27.74 -5.62
N GLY A 271 4.40 -28.28 -4.89
CA GLY A 271 3.18 -28.87 -5.40
C GLY A 271 2.02 -27.88 -5.48
N THR A 272 0.80 -28.39 -5.25
CA THR A 272 -0.43 -27.61 -5.28
C THR A 272 -1.18 -27.74 -3.95
N ILE A 273 -1.58 -26.60 -3.38
CA ILE A 273 -2.55 -26.52 -2.30
C ILE A 273 -3.76 -25.78 -2.84
N LYS A 274 -4.92 -26.41 -2.85
CA LYS A 274 -6.14 -25.79 -3.38
C LYS A 274 -7.37 -25.98 -2.51
N SER A 275 -8.27 -25.00 -2.54
CA SER A 275 -9.50 -25.02 -1.78
C SER A 275 -10.63 -24.26 -2.46
N ASN A 276 -11.87 -24.66 -2.21
CA ASN A 276 -13.04 -23.89 -2.62
C ASN A 276 -13.32 -22.67 -1.71
N HIS A 277 -12.60 -22.50 -0.60
CA HIS A 277 -12.63 -21.27 0.19
C HIS A 277 -11.22 -20.67 0.34
N SER A 278 -10.43 -21.12 1.33
CA SER A 278 -9.08 -20.61 1.55
C SER A 278 -8.00 -21.63 1.18
N GLY A 279 -6.96 -21.27 0.41
CA GLY A 279 -5.84 -22.17 0.15
C GLY A 279 -5.17 -22.60 1.46
N ILE A 280 -4.80 -21.62 2.27
CA ILE A 280 -4.35 -21.77 3.65
C ILE A 280 -5.18 -20.86 4.57
N MET A 281 -5.56 -21.34 5.75
CA MET A 281 -6.27 -20.55 6.77
C MET A 281 -5.68 -20.73 8.18
N VAL A 282 -5.43 -19.62 8.86
CA VAL A 282 -4.97 -19.60 10.26
C VAL A 282 -6.05 -19.03 11.17
N THR A 283 -6.61 -19.84 12.06
CA THR A 283 -7.66 -19.45 13.02
C THR A 283 -7.28 -19.89 14.42
N TRP A 284 -6.59 -19.04 15.19
CA TRP A 284 -5.98 -19.42 16.47
C TRP A 284 -4.82 -20.39 16.29
N GLY A 285 -3.89 -20.10 15.40
CA GLY A 285 -2.73 -20.93 15.11
C GLY A 285 -1.55 -20.08 14.62
N LYS A 286 -0.46 -20.73 14.20
CA LYS A 286 0.69 -20.00 13.62
C LYS A 286 1.47 -20.84 12.61
N PHE A 287 1.93 -20.20 11.55
CA PHE A 287 3.02 -20.73 10.74
C PHE A 287 4.34 -20.01 11.09
N GLY A 288 5.47 -20.69 10.91
CA GLY A 288 6.81 -20.08 11.06
C GLY A 288 7.30 -19.46 9.76
N THR A 289 7.71 -20.31 8.81
CA THR A 289 8.18 -19.91 7.48
C THR A 289 7.44 -20.69 6.40
N LEU A 290 6.90 -19.98 5.41
CA LEU A 290 6.27 -20.54 4.21
C LEU A 290 7.11 -20.17 2.99
N THR A 291 7.65 -21.18 2.31
CA THR A 291 8.40 -21.04 1.07
C THR A 291 7.63 -21.68 -0.09
N ILE A 292 7.40 -20.91 -1.15
CA ILE A 292 6.78 -21.37 -2.39
C ILE A 292 7.81 -21.23 -3.51
N ARG A 293 8.14 -22.34 -4.19
CA ARG A 293 9.17 -22.37 -5.23
C ARG A 293 8.90 -23.45 -6.26
N ASP A 294 9.64 -23.43 -7.36
CA ASP A 294 9.61 -24.47 -8.39
C ASP A 294 8.19 -24.73 -8.96
N GLY A 295 7.45 -23.64 -9.22
CA GLY A 295 6.07 -23.70 -9.71
C GLY A 295 5.06 -24.15 -8.67
N GLY A 296 5.37 -24.01 -7.38
CA GLY A 296 4.45 -24.29 -6.28
C GLY A 296 3.26 -23.32 -6.27
N VAL A 297 2.05 -23.84 -6.08
CA VAL A 297 0.83 -23.02 -6.13
C VAL A 297 0.02 -23.17 -4.86
N ILE A 298 -0.45 -22.05 -4.32
CA ILE A 298 -1.53 -22.00 -3.33
C ILE A 298 -2.71 -21.27 -3.97
N HIS A 299 -3.87 -21.93 -4.05
CA HIS A 299 -5.06 -21.35 -4.66
C HIS A 299 -6.30 -21.54 -3.79
N GLY A 300 -6.93 -20.46 -3.36
CA GLY A 300 -8.27 -20.50 -2.79
C GLY A 300 -9.27 -19.79 -3.69
N LYS A 301 -10.47 -20.36 -3.87
CA LYS A 301 -11.53 -19.69 -4.63
C LYS A 301 -12.10 -18.44 -3.94
N TYR A 302 -11.73 -18.18 -2.70
CA TYR A 302 -12.01 -16.92 -2.04
C TYR A 302 -10.70 -16.23 -1.64
N ILE A 303 -9.90 -16.89 -0.80
CA ILE A 303 -8.64 -16.33 -0.30
C ILE A 303 -7.48 -17.28 -0.59
N GLY A 304 -6.38 -16.82 -1.17
CA GLY A 304 -5.17 -17.64 -1.31
C GLY A 304 -4.61 -18.05 0.05
N ILE A 305 -4.27 -17.06 0.89
CA ILE A 305 -3.85 -17.23 2.28
C ILE A 305 -4.64 -16.27 3.18
N GLY A 306 -5.41 -16.82 4.12
CA GLY A 306 -6.16 -16.06 5.11
C GLY A 306 -5.56 -16.17 6.51
N VAL A 307 -5.36 -15.03 7.16
CA VAL A 307 -4.84 -14.96 8.54
C VAL A 307 -5.90 -14.32 9.40
N GLY A 308 -6.56 -15.14 10.20
CA GLY A 308 -7.66 -14.70 11.06
C GLY A 308 -7.20 -13.74 12.15
N GLN A 309 -8.19 -13.21 12.88
CA GLN A 309 -7.98 -12.17 13.88
C GLN A 309 -6.94 -12.57 14.93
N TRP A 310 -5.98 -11.67 15.19
CA TRP A 310 -4.90 -11.85 16.16
C TRP A 310 -3.96 -13.05 15.90
N GLN A 311 -3.91 -13.55 14.66
CA GLN A 311 -3.07 -14.69 14.27
C GLN A 311 -1.79 -14.28 13.56
N THR A 312 -0.89 -15.24 13.34
CA THR A 312 0.42 -14.99 12.72
C THR A 312 0.67 -15.89 11.52
N LEU A 313 1.02 -15.29 10.37
CA LEU A 313 1.49 -16.00 9.18
C LEU A 313 2.97 -16.39 9.26
N GLY A 314 3.80 -15.58 9.93
CA GLY A 314 5.25 -15.77 9.93
C GLY A 314 5.91 -15.12 8.72
N ASP A 315 6.97 -15.73 8.18
CA ASP A 315 7.64 -15.27 6.96
C ASP A 315 7.07 -15.96 5.71
N LEU A 316 6.90 -15.20 4.63
CA LEU A 316 6.50 -15.70 3.31
C LEU A 316 7.56 -15.38 2.26
N TYR A 317 8.09 -16.43 1.63
CA TYR A 317 9.02 -16.34 0.51
C TYR A 317 8.42 -17.00 -0.73
N ILE A 318 8.39 -16.29 -1.85
CA ILE A 318 7.91 -16.79 -3.14
C ILE A 318 9.02 -16.60 -4.17
N ASP A 319 9.57 -17.72 -4.66
CA ASP A 319 10.51 -17.76 -5.76
C ASP A 319 9.78 -18.25 -7.01
N GLY A 320 9.53 -17.33 -7.95
CA GLY A 320 8.79 -17.57 -9.18
C GLY A 320 9.45 -18.54 -10.15
N ALA A 321 10.75 -18.81 -9.99
CA ALA A 321 11.46 -19.75 -10.83
C ALA A 321 10.79 -21.13 -10.80
N SER A 322 10.61 -21.70 -11.99
CA SER A 322 9.87 -22.96 -12.16
C SER A 322 10.56 -23.85 -13.18
N SER A 323 10.81 -25.10 -12.79
CA SER A 323 11.25 -26.16 -13.72
C SER A 323 10.08 -26.79 -14.50
N LYS A 324 8.84 -26.40 -14.19
CA LYS A 324 7.63 -26.96 -14.82
C LYS A 324 7.47 -26.44 -16.25
N LYS A 325 7.27 -27.39 -17.18
CA LYS A 325 7.14 -27.09 -18.63
C LYS A 325 5.80 -26.48 -19.04
N ASP A 326 4.81 -26.49 -18.15
CA ASP A 326 3.46 -25.97 -18.40
C ASP A 326 3.36 -24.44 -18.19
N GLY A 327 4.46 -23.80 -17.77
CA GLY A 327 4.50 -22.36 -17.51
C GLY A 327 3.90 -21.96 -16.16
N THR A 328 3.58 -22.92 -15.28
CA THR A 328 3.12 -22.63 -13.92
C THR A 328 4.24 -21.91 -13.16
N VAL A 329 3.97 -20.68 -12.73
CA VAL A 329 4.86 -19.90 -11.87
C VAL A 329 4.49 -20.08 -10.41
N SER A 330 5.46 -19.94 -9.51
CA SER A 330 5.19 -20.04 -8.09
C SER A 330 4.34 -18.87 -7.61
N GLY A 331 3.30 -19.14 -6.82
CA GLY A 331 2.47 -18.06 -6.34
C GLY A 331 1.30 -18.41 -5.45
N VAL A 332 0.68 -17.35 -4.95
CA VAL A 332 -0.54 -17.34 -4.15
C VAL A 332 -1.64 -16.70 -4.97
N TYR A 333 -2.74 -17.43 -5.13
CA TYR A 333 -3.87 -17.01 -5.94
C TYR A 333 -5.15 -17.07 -5.11
N GLY A 334 -5.92 -16.00 -5.13
CA GLY A 334 -7.28 -15.95 -4.62
C GLY A 334 -8.24 -15.41 -5.66
N ASP A 335 -9.43 -16.00 -5.80
CA ASP A 335 -10.43 -15.41 -6.71
C ASP A 335 -11.06 -14.14 -6.12
N SER A 336 -10.78 -13.79 -4.86
CA SER A 336 -11.09 -12.49 -4.25
C SER A 336 -9.83 -11.83 -3.68
N TYR A 337 -9.16 -12.46 -2.71
CA TYR A 337 -7.96 -11.90 -2.07
C TYR A 337 -6.78 -12.84 -2.22
N GLY A 338 -5.64 -12.36 -2.70
CA GLY A 338 -4.41 -13.17 -2.73
C GLY A 338 -3.99 -13.52 -1.30
N ILE A 339 -3.73 -12.49 -0.51
CA ILE A 339 -3.48 -12.59 0.94
C ILE A 339 -4.43 -11.66 1.68
N SER A 340 -5.08 -12.16 2.72
CA SER A 340 -5.92 -11.36 3.63
C SER A 340 -5.40 -11.46 5.06
N LEU A 341 -5.00 -10.33 5.63
CA LEU A 341 -4.62 -10.17 7.02
C LEU A 341 -5.77 -9.49 7.78
N ASP A 342 -6.51 -10.27 8.57
CA ASP A 342 -7.65 -9.77 9.33
C ASP A 342 -7.20 -8.92 10.54
N VAL A 343 -8.16 -8.32 11.23
CA VAL A 343 -7.95 -7.44 12.39
C VAL A 343 -6.94 -8.00 13.40
N GLY A 344 -5.89 -7.22 13.67
CA GLY A 344 -4.88 -7.56 14.66
C GLY A 344 -3.94 -8.71 14.29
N SER A 345 -4.08 -9.29 13.09
CA SER A 345 -3.19 -10.34 12.61
C SER A 345 -1.78 -9.82 12.31
N ARG A 346 -0.82 -10.73 12.17
CA ARG A 346 0.60 -10.40 12.02
C ARG A 346 1.26 -11.23 10.93
N THR A 347 2.16 -10.58 10.21
CA THR A 347 3.14 -11.23 9.36
C THR A 347 4.50 -10.59 9.59
N GLN A 348 5.57 -11.33 9.35
CA GLN A 348 6.94 -10.84 9.54
C GLN A 348 7.45 -10.26 8.24
N LYS A 349 7.67 -11.10 7.22
CA LYS A 349 8.16 -10.66 5.91
C LYS A 349 7.29 -11.21 4.78
N ILE A 350 7.14 -10.44 3.71
CA ILE A 350 6.64 -10.93 2.42
C ILE A 350 7.70 -10.59 1.36
N GLU A 351 8.24 -11.62 0.72
CA GLU A 351 9.29 -11.49 -0.28
C GLU A 351 8.95 -12.28 -1.55
N LEU A 352 8.99 -11.59 -2.69
CA LEU A 352 8.75 -12.14 -4.02
C LEU A 352 10.03 -11.95 -4.83
N THR A 353 10.49 -13.03 -5.47
CA THR A 353 11.71 -13.08 -6.29
C THR A 353 11.45 -13.83 -7.59
N ASN A 354 12.25 -13.56 -8.62
CA ASN A 354 12.32 -14.34 -9.88
C ASN A 354 10.97 -14.67 -10.54
N GLY A 355 10.01 -13.73 -10.56
CA GLY A 355 8.71 -13.98 -11.18
C GLY A 355 7.60 -14.43 -10.22
N GLY A 356 7.83 -14.34 -8.91
CA GLY A 356 6.86 -14.77 -7.89
C GLY A 356 5.55 -13.98 -8.00
N VAL A 357 4.41 -14.62 -7.74
CA VAL A 357 3.09 -14.00 -7.92
C VAL A 357 2.25 -14.04 -6.65
N ILE A 358 1.63 -12.90 -6.31
CA ILE A 358 0.44 -12.84 -5.46
C ILE A 358 -0.69 -12.21 -6.26
N LYS A 359 -1.85 -12.85 -6.31
CA LYS A 359 -2.99 -12.36 -7.09
C LYS A 359 -4.31 -12.49 -6.35
N GLY A 360 -5.10 -11.41 -6.35
CA GLY A 360 -6.50 -11.39 -5.94
C GLY A 360 -7.34 -10.49 -6.85
N ASN A 361 -8.58 -10.91 -7.17
CA ASN A 361 -9.47 -10.11 -8.03
C ASN A 361 -10.10 -8.90 -7.31
N ILE A 362 -9.92 -8.77 -6.00
CA ILE A 362 -10.31 -7.60 -5.21
C ILE A 362 -9.04 -6.90 -4.74
N SER A 363 -8.24 -7.57 -3.92
CA SER A 363 -6.92 -7.08 -3.49
C SER A 363 -5.86 -8.16 -3.63
N GLY A 364 -4.67 -7.80 -4.09
CA GLY A 364 -3.53 -8.73 -4.11
C GLY A 364 -3.12 -9.08 -2.69
N ILE A 365 -2.79 -8.06 -1.91
CA ILE A 365 -2.53 -8.14 -0.47
C ILE A 365 -3.45 -7.16 0.25
N ARG A 366 -4.18 -7.63 1.26
CA ARG A 366 -5.07 -6.83 2.10
C ARG A 366 -4.65 -6.86 3.56
N LEU A 367 -4.62 -5.69 4.20
CA LEU A 367 -4.41 -5.52 5.62
C LEU A 367 -5.59 -4.76 6.23
N ASP A 368 -6.34 -5.42 7.13
CA ASP A 368 -7.43 -4.79 7.86
C ASP A 368 -6.96 -4.07 9.13
N SER A 369 -7.88 -3.34 9.77
CA SER A 369 -7.60 -2.52 10.95
C SER A 369 -6.79 -3.25 12.02
N GLY A 370 -5.62 -2.71 12.36
CA GLY A 370 -4.73 -3.27 13.38
C GLY A 370 -3.92 -4.49 12.94
N ALA A 371 -4.10 -5.03 11.73
CA ALA A 371 -3.17 -6.01 11.16
C ALA A 371 -1.77 -5.39 11.04
N SER A 372 -0.70 -6.19 11.16
CA SER A 372 0.67 -5.71 11.11
C SER A 372 1.58 -6.58 10.24
N LEU A 373 2.32 -5.96 9.33
CA LEU A 373 3.48 -6.52 8.65
C LEU A 373 4.72 -5.90 9.29
N SER A 374 5.39 -6.66 10.15
CA SER A 374 6.45 -6.14 11.05
C SER A 374 7.82 -5.95 10.38
N GLY A 375 8.06 -6.63 9.26
CA GLY A 375 9.27 -6.52 8.44
C GLY A 375 9.04 -5.75 7.15
N GLU A 376 9.87 -6.02 6.14
CA GLU A 376 9.76 -5.40 4.82
C GLU A 376 8.82 -6.18 3.90
N MET A 377 8.16 -5.46 2.99
CA MET A 377 7.55 -6.05 1.80
C MET A 377 8.50 -5.80 0.63
N ILE A 378 9.08 -6.88 0.10
CA ILE A 378 10.10 -6.80 -0.96
C ILE A 378 9.60 -7.55 -2.19
N LEU A 379 9.48 -6.85 -3.31
CA LEU A 379 9.20 -7.44 -4.61
C LEU A 379 10.41 -7.18 -5.50
N SER A 380 11.15 -8.22 -5.87
CA SER A 380 12.33 -8.11 -6.71
C SER A 380 12.30 -9.14 -7.83
N GLY A 381 13.03 -8.86 -8.91
CA GLY A 381 13.23 -9.78 -10.02
C GLY A 381 12.12 -9.71 -11.07
N GLU A 382 12.55 -9.87 -12.32
CA GLU A 382 11.71 -9.70 -13.49
C GLU A 382 10.47 -10.61 -13.42
N GLY A 383 9.30 -10.00 -13.64
CA GLY A 383 8.01 -10.68 -13.64
C GLY A 383 7.39 -10.91 -12.26
N SER A 384 8.12 -10.65 -11.16
CA SER A 384 7.55 -10.71 -9.81
C SER A 384 6.42 -9.69 -9.70
N ARG A 385 5.27 -10.10 -9.20
CA ARG A 385 4.10 -9.22 -9.20
C ARG A 385 3.08 -9.44 -8.11
N VAL A 386 2.48 -8.33 -7.70
CA VAL A 386 1.27 -8.30 -6.87
C VAL A 386 0.14 -7.71 -7.72
N GLU A 387 -0.88 -8.52 -7.96
CA GLU A 387 -2.04 -8.17 -8.79
C GLU A 387 -3.30 -8.06 -7.92
N GLY A 388 -3.90 -6.86 -7.89
CA GLY A 388 -5.19 -6.59 -7.30
C GLY A 388 -6.29 -6.34 -8.34
N GLY A 389 -7.51 -6.10 -7.87
CA GLY A 389 -8.65 -5.82 -8.74
C GLY A 389 -9.37 -4.53 -8.34
N SER A 390 -10.56 -4.66 -7.74
CA SER A 390 -11.40 -3.49 -7.43
C SER A 390 -10.86 -2.61 -6.30
N ASP A 391 -10.01 -3.13 -5.41
CA ASP A 391 -9.37 -2.36 -4.34
C ASP A 391 -8.02 -1.82 -4.81
N ALA A 392 -6.95 -2.58 -4.60
CA ALA A 392 -5.58 -2.23 -4.97
C ALA A 392 -4.68 -3.48 -5.05
N GLY A 393 -3.49 -3.33 -5.63
CA GLY A 393 -2.45 -4.37 -5.58
C GLY A 393 -2.08 -4.65 -4.13
N ILE A 394 -1.69 -3.60 -3.41
CA ILE A 394 -1.55 -3.58 -1.95
C ILE A 394 -2.61 -2.65 -1.38
N PHE A 395 -3.54 -3.20 -0.59
CA PHE A 395 -4.60 -2.48 0.08
C PHE A 395 -4.40 -2.49 1.60
N ASN A 396 -3.94 -1.38 2.17
CA ASN A 396 -3.80 -1.19 3.60
C ASN A 396 -4.97 -0.36 4.16
N PHE A 397 -5.96 -1.05 4.74
CA PHE A 397 -7.19 -0.48 5.30
C PHE A 397 -7.11 -0.44 6.82
N GLY A 398 -6.34 0.50 7.36
CA GLY A 398 -6.16 0.64 8.81
C GLY A 398 -5.12 -0.31 9.44
N GLY A 399 -4.41 -1.09 8.65
CA GLY A 399 -3.28 -1.92 9.09
C GLY A 399 -1.97 -1.13 9.19
N LYS A 400 -0.91 -1.82 9.64
CA LYS A 400 0.42 -1.27 9.85
C LYS A 400 1.45 -2.06 9.05
N ILE A 401 2.18 -1.40 8.18
CA ILE A 401 3.40 -1.90 7.54
C ILE A 401 4.55 -1.23 8.28
N GLU A 402 5.21 -1.96 9.19
CA GLU A 402 6.27 -1.39 10.04
C GLU A 402 7.57 -1.19 9.26
N GLY A 403 7.85 -2.03 8.26
CA GLY A 403 8.94 -1.83 7.32
C GLY A 403 8.58 -0.90 6.16
N SER A 404 9.39 -0.98 5.11
CA SER A 404 9.15 -0.27 3.84
C SER A 404 8.51 -1.20 2.81
N ILE A 405 7.87 -0.59 1.81
CA ILE A 405 7.49 -1.28 0.56
C ILE A 405 8.61 -1.02 -0.45
N LYS A 406 9.30 -2.07 -0.88
CA LYS A 406 10.34 -2.02 -1.90
C LYS A 406 9.92 -2.82 -3.12
N VAL A 407 9.94 -2.17 -4.28
CA VAL A 407 9.65 -2.78 -5.58
C VAL A 407 10.85 -2.51 -6.46
N GLU A 408 11.53 -3.57 -6.89
CA GLU A 408 12.82 -3.48 -7.57
C GLU A 408 13.03 -4.52 -8.67
N ASP A 409 14.09 -4.35 -9.45
CA ASP A 409 14.61 -5.34 -10.40
C ASP A 409 13.57 -5.92 -11.38
N GLY A 410 12.69 -5.10 -11.95
CA GLY A 410 11.69 -5.52 -12.93
C GLY A 410 10.37 -6.03 -12.34
N ALA A 411 10.15 -5.86 -11.02
CA ALA A 411 8.90 -6.21 -10.37
C ALA A 411 7.75 -5.23 -10.69
N THR A 412 6.51 -5.71 -10.56
CA THR A 412 5.31 -4.91 -10.86
C THR A 412 4.24 -5.01 -9.77
N ILE A 413 3.60 -3.88 -9.43
CA ILE A 413 2.34 -3.88 -8.67
C ILE A 413 1.26 -3.25 -9.53
N THR A 414 0.11 -3.90 -9.64
CA THR A 414 -0.99 -3.47 -10.51
C THR A 414 -2.34 -3.78 -9.91
N ALA A 415 -3.36 -3.01 -10.30
CA ALA A 415 -4.76 -3.34 -10.05
C ALA A 415 -5.70 -2.76 -11.10
N THR A 416 -6.83 -3.42 -11.31
CA THR A 416 -7.86 -2.92 -12.27
C THR A 416 -8.49 -1.59 -11.83
N SER A 417 -8.43 -1.26 -10.54
CA SER A 417 -8.83 0.03 -9.99
C SER A 417 -7.86 1.18 -10.29
N SER A 418 -6.73 0.89 -10.94
CA SER A 418 -5.61 1.82 -11.11
C SER A 418 -5.03 2.32 -9.77
N GLN A 419 -5.15 1.53 -8.70
CA GLN A 419 -4.49 1.76 -7.42
C GLN A 419 -3.46 0.66 -7.19
N ALA A 420 -2.19 0.95 -7.44
CA ALA A 420 -1.12 0.00 -7.18
C ALA A 420 -0.96 -0.20 -5.66
N ILE A 421 -0.87 0.92 -4.93
CA ILE A 421 -0.76 0.95 -3.47
C ILE A 421 -1.84 1.90 -2.94
N SER A 422 -2.66 1.42 -2.03
CA SER A 422 -3.71 2.22 -1.40
C SER A 422 -3.63 2.08 0.12
N ASN A 423 -3.23 3.18 0.78
CA ASN A 423 -3.10 3.31 2.23
C ASN A 423 -4.17 4.26 2.75
N VAL A 424 -5.18 3.72 3.43
CA VAL A 424 -6.43 4.45 3.74
C VAL A 424 -6.93 4.15 5.16
N GLY A 425 -8.00 4.82 5.59
CA GLY A 425 -8.50 4.74 6.96
C GLY A 425 -7.46 5.25 7.97
N SER A 426 -7.04 4.39 8.90
CA SER A 426 -5.94 4.65 9.83
C SER A 426 -4.65 3.93 9.45
N GLY A 427 -4.47 3.62 8.16
CA GLY A 427 -3.34 2.84 7.66
C GLY A 427 -2.01 3.53 7.94
N SER A 428 -0.99 2.76 8.31
CA SER A 428 0.35 3.31 8.56
C SER A 428 1.41 2.50 7.84
N ILE A 429 2.18 3.14 6.99
CA ILE A 429 3.44 2.64 6.46
C ILE A 429 4.52 3.38 7.24
N THR A 430 5.16 2.72 8.21
CA THR A 430 6.16 3.37 9.06
C THR A 430 7.44 3.66 8.28
N GLY A 431 7.82 2.75 7.37
CA GLY A 431 8.89 2.98 6.41
C GLY A 431 8.49 3.88 5.25
N GLY A 432 9.27 3.79 4.18
CA GLY A 432 9.03 4.52 2.93
C GLY A 432 8.45 3.61 1.85
N ILE A 433 8.24 4.20 0.68
CA ILE A 433 7.97 3.47 -0.55
C ILE A 433 9.15 3.69 -1.48
N THR A 434 9.79 2.63 -1.96
CA THR A 434 10.89 2.70 -2.91
C THR A 434 10.56 1.87 -4.13
N VAL A 435 10.60 2.51 -5.30
CA VAL A 435 10.37 1.88 -6.60
C VAL A 435 11.64 2.12 -7.42
N SER A 436 12.40 1.05 -7.69
CA SER A 436 13.79 1.17 -8.19
C SER A 436 14.08 0.20 -9.33
N GLY A 437 14.85 0.63 -10.33
CA GLY A 437 15.37 -0.25 -11.38
C GLY A 437 14.57 -0.24 -12.68
N GLU A 438 15.25 -0.58 -13.76
CA GLU A 438 14.68 -0.62 -15.10
C GLU A 438 13.57 -1.68 -15.21
N ASN A 439 12.51 -1.37 -15.95
CA ASN A 439 11.31 -2.21 -16.10
C ASN A 439 10.52 -2.46 -14.79
N THR A 440 10.97 -1.93 -13.65
CA THR A 440 10.20 -1.91 -12.42
C THR A 440 9.08 -0.90 -12.54
N LYS A 441 7.85 -1.29 -12.22
CA LYS A 441 6.71 -0.36 -12.30
C LYS A 441 5.60 -0.56 -11.28
N LEU A 442 4.96 0.55 -10.95
CA LEU A 442 3.62 0.57 -10.38
C LEU A 442 2.66 0.94 -11.51
N GLU A 443 1.72 0.05 -11.83
CA GLU A 443 0.63 0.33 -12.75
C GLU A 443 -0.56 0.87 -11.94
N GLY A 444 -0.64 2.18 -11.82
CA GLY A 444 -1.63 2.88 -11.02
C GLY A 444 -1.04 3.75 -9.91
N ASN A 445 -1.93 4.40 -9.17
CA ASN A 445 -1.60 5.40 -8.18
C ASN A 445 -1.01 4.82 -6.89
N ILE A 446 -0.23 5.65 -6.20
CA ILE A 446 0.05 5.55 -4.78
C ILE A 446 -0.96 6.46 -4.07
N ILE A 447 -1.87 5.88 -3.28
CA ILE A 447 -2.90 6.63 -2.54
C ILE A 447 -2.57 6.64 -1.04
N ASN A 448 -2.57 7.82 -0.42
CA ASN A 448 -2.53 8.01 1.02
C ASN A 448 -3.70 8.92 1.43
N ALA A 449 -4.74 8.33 2.03
CA ALA A 449 -6.01 9.02 2.27
C ALA A 449 -6.53 8.86 3.71
N ASP A 450 -7.63 9.53 4.02
CA ASP A 450 -8.26 9.55 5.35
C ASP A 450 -7.27 10.02 6.43
N SER A 451 -7.01 9.24 7.48
CA SER A 451 -6.03 9.56 8.53
C SER A 451 -4.77 8.70 8.38
N ALA A 452 -4.48 8.23 7.18
CA ALA A 452 -3.35 7.34 6.92
C ALA A 452 -2.01 8.08 6.89
N SER A 453 -0.93 7.34 7.15
CA SER A 453 0.44 7.89 7.24
C SER A 453 1.46 7.08 6.46
N ILE A 454 2.42 7.78 5.85
CA ILE A 454 3.68 7.26 5.34
C ILE A 454 4.80 7.95 6.12
N GLY A 455 5.58 7.17 6.87
CA GLY A 455 6.52 7.65 7.88
C GLY A 455 7.88 8.07 7.33
N SER A 456 8.16 7.81 6.06
CA SER A 456 9.44 8.13 5.42
C SER A 456 9.25 8.60 3.97
N ASP A 457 10.35 8.68 3.23
CA ASP A 457 10.39 9.14 1.85
C ASP A 457 9.65 8.20 0.89
N ILE A 458 9.13 8.79 -0.19
CA ILE A 458 8.71 8.08 -1.39
C ILE A 458 9.78 8.32 -2.47
N LYS A 459 10.43 7.25 -2.93
CA LYS A 459 11.55 7.31 -3.88
C LYS A 459 11.22 6.50 -5.13
N ILE A 460 11.37 7.13 -6.28
CA ILE A 460 11.19 6.52 -7.59
C ILE A 460 12.49 6.75 -8.36
N GLU A 461 13.28 5.70 -8.54
CA GLU A 461 14.71 5.84 -8.87
C GLU A 461 15.18 4.77 -9.86
N ASN A 462 16.35 5.00 -10.47
CA ASN A 462 17.03 4.04 -11.33
C ASN A 462 16.19 3.50 -12.52
N GLY A 463 15.39 4.36 -13.17
CA GLY A 463 14.64 4.05 -14.39
C GLY A 463 13.26 3.43 -14.17
N ALA A 464 12.79 3.41 -12.93
CA ALA A 464 11.50 2.86 -12.57
C ALA A 464 10.34 3.80 -12.93
N LYS A 465 9.12 3.23 -13.04
CA LYS A 465 7.94 3.98 -13.48
C LYS A 465 6.77 3.82 -12.53
N VAL A 466 6.12 4.92 -12.18
CA VAL A 466 4.77 4.92 -11.62
C VAL A 466 3.84 5.43 -12.72
N GLU A 467 3.13 4.51 -13.37
CA GLU A 467 2.13 4.77 -14.41
C GLU A 467 0.81 5.21 -13.73
N GLY A 468 0.88 6.38 -13.11
CA GLY A 468 -0.13 6.98 -12.23
C GLY A 468 0.51 8.12 -11.44
N GLY A 469 -0.20 8.60 -10.42
CA GLY A 469 0.27 9.67 -9.54
C GLY A 469 0.38 9.26 -8.08
N LEU A 470 0.92 10.18 -7.28
CA LEU A 470 0.82 10.18 -5.83
C LEU A 470 -0.37 11.04 -5.45
N VAL A 471 -1.33 10.48 -4.71
CA VAL A 471 -2.49 11.23 -4.20
C VAL A 471 -2.46 11.19 -2.67
N ASN A 472 -2.18 12.33 -2.07
CA ASN A 472 -2.27 12.54 -0.63
C ASN A 472 -3.50 13.40 -0.31
N GLN A 473 -4.50 12.82 0.35
CA GLN A 473 -5.81 13.46 0.54
C GLN A 473 -6.40 13.21 1.93
N GLY A 474 -7.52 13.85 2.26
CA GLY A 474 -8.11 13.74 3.59
C GLY A 474 -7.18 14.37 4.64
N ASN A 475 -6.94 13.72 5.77
CA ASN A 475 -5.88 14.07 6.73
C ASN A 475 -4.61 13.22 6.50
N GLY A 476 -4.37 12.73 5.28
CA GLY A 476 -3.22 11.91 4.94
C GLY A 476 -1.91 12.63 5.19
N SER A 477 -0.95 11.94 5.81
CA SER A 477 0.38 12.51 6.12
C SER A 477 1.51 11.72 5.47
N ILE A 478 2.47 12.43 4.87
CA ILE A 478 3.73 11.90 4.39
C ILE A 478 4.83 12.64 5.15
N SER A 479 5.55 11.94 6.02
CA SER A 479 6.57 12.54 6.88
C SER A 479 7.88 12.82 6.14
N GLY A 480 8.14 12.08 5.07
CA GLY A 480 9.34 12.23 4.24
C GLY A 480 9.14 13.12 3.02
N SER A 481 10.14 13.08 2.15
CA SER A 481 10.18 13.76 0.84
C SER A 481 9.66 12.85 -0.27
N VAL A 482 9.33 13.45 -1.41
CA VAL A 482 9.03 12.73 -2.66
C VAL A 482 10.15 13.00 -3.65
N GLN A 483 10.90 11.96 -4.03
CA GLN A 483 12.05 12.08 -4.93
C GLN A 483 11.86 11.23 -6.19
N VAL A 484 12.10 11.83 -7.35
CA VAL A 484 12.09 11.18 -8.66
C VAL A 484 13.47 11.33 -9.31
N SER A 485 14.22 10.25 -9.46
CA SER A 485 15.64 10.28 -9.84
C SER A 485 16.06 9.19 -10.83
N GLY A 486 17.25 9.30 -11.40
CA GLY A 486 17.86 8.24 -12.20
C GLY A 486 17.07 7.81 -13.45
N GLY A 487 16.42 8.75 -14.14
CA GLY A 487 15.63 8.45 -15.35
C GLY A 487 14.21 7.93 -15.06
N SER A 488 13.77 8.01 -13.81
CA SER A 488 12.45 7.52 -13.39
C SER A 488 11.31 8.48 -13.68
N THR A 489 10.08 7.94 -13.68
CA THR A 489 8.88 8.71 -14.02
C THR A 489 7.74 8.49 -13.04
N ILE A 490 6.99 9.56 -12.74
CA ILE A 490 5.67 9.54 -12.11
C ILE A 490 4.80 10.60 -12.79
N ASP A 491 3.52 10.34 -13.01
CA ASP A 491 2.70 11.27 -13.81
C ASP A 491 2.41 12.56 -13.04
N SER A 492 1.96 12.45 -11.79
CA SER A 492 1.54 13.62 -11.01
C SER A 492 1.66 13.43 -9.50
N ILE A 493 1.64 14.56 -8.79
CA ILE A 493 1.49 14.60 -7.33
C ILE A 493 0.30 15.50 -7.00
N THR A 494 -0.68 14.96 -6.28
CA THR A 494 -1.85 15.70 -5.78
C THR A 494 -1.84 15.68 -4.26
N ASN A 495 -1.87 16.87 -3.65
CA ASN A 495 -1.98 17.06 -2.21
C ASN A 495 -3.22 17.92 -1.90
N GLU A 496 -4.26 17.31 -1.35
CA GLU A 496 -5.58 17.94 -1.19
C GLU A 496 -6.23 17.64 0.17
N GLY A 497 -7.37 18.27 0.47
CA GLY A 497 -7.99 18.18 1.79
C GLY A 497 -7.07 18.76 2.87
N ASN A 498 -6.93 18.10 4.01
CA ASN A 498 -5.91 18.41 5.01
C ASN A 498 -4.61 17.60 4.80
N GLY A 499 -4.32 17.15 3.57
CA GLY A 499 -3.14 16.37 3.26
C GLY A 499 -1.84 17.12 3.55
N ALA A 500 -0.88 16.49 4.21
CA ALA A 500 0.41 17.08 4.56
C ALA A 500 1.58 16.27 3.98
N ILE A 501 2.50 16.94 3.29
CA ILE A 501 3.81 16.43 2.88
C ILE A 501 4.86 17.25 3.62
N SER A 502 5.51 16.64 4.61
CA SER A 502 6.48 17.32 5.48
C SER A 502 7.83 17.55 4.79
N GLY A 503 8.17 16.71 3.81
CA GLY A 503 9.42 16.84 3.04
C GLY A 503 9.33 17.74 1.81
N SER A 504 10.39 17.71 1.03
CA SER A 504 10.47 18.40 -0.27
C SER A 504 9.97 17.50 -1.39
N ILE A 505 9.65 18.10 -2.54
CA ILE A 505 9.42 17.38 -3.79
C ILE A 505 10.60 17.70 -4.72
N THR A 506 11.33 16.67 -5.15
CA THR A 506 12.51 16.84 -5.99
C THR A 506 12.46 15.95 -7.21
N VAL A 507 12.62 16.56 -8.39
CA VAL A 507 12.74 15.86 -9.67
C VAL A 507 14.17 16.07 -10.16
N ASP A 508 14.98 15.01 -10.15
CA ASP A 508 16.37 15.07 -10.58
C ASP A 508 16.49 15.07 -12.10
N LYS A 509 17.73 15.28 -12.57
CA LYS A 509 18.04 15.25 -13.99
C LYS A 509 17.60 13.94 -14.64
N ASP A 510 17.18 14.02 -15.90
CA ASP A 510 16.68 12.90 -16.73
C ASP A 510 15.39 12.23 -16.23
N SER A 511 14.85 12.63 -15.09
CA SER A 511 13.58 12.14 -14.54
C SER A 511 12.37 12.93 -15.02
N LYS A 512 11.17 12.41 -14.75
CA LYS A 512 9.92 13.02 -15.21
C LYS A 512 8.85 13.08 -14.10
N LEU A 513 8.29 14.27 -13.93
CA LEU A 513 7.04 14.56 -13.21
C LEU A 513 6.29 15.65 -13.98
N ASP A 514 5.06 15.39 -14.40
CA ASP A 514 4.32 16.33 -15.27
C ASP A 514 3.67 17.45 -14.48
N SER A 515 3.07 17.14 -13.32
CA SER A 515 2.35 18.17 -12.54
C SER A 515 2.34 17.94 -11.04
N ILE A 516 2.23 19.05 -10.31
CA ILE A 516 1.96 19.10 -8.88
C ILE A 516 0.70 19.94 -8.68
N THR A 517 -0.31 19.37 -8.02
CA THR A 517 -1.52 20.07 -7.58
C THR A 517 -1.54 20.08 -6.06
N ASN A 518 -1.42 21.27 -5.45
CA ASN A 518 -1.50 21.45 -4.01
C ASN A 518 -2.70 22.33 -3.65
N THR A 519 -3.80 21.69 -3.23
CA THR A 519 -5.01 22.36 -2.76
C THR A 519 -5.25 22.14 -1.27
N SER A 520 -4.23 21.64 -0.56
CA SER A 520 -4.32 21.33 0.86
C SER A 520 -4.67 22.55 1.69
N THR A 521 -5.67 22.37 2.56
CA THR A 521 -6.11 23.32 3.58
C THR A 521 -5.41 23.10 4.92
N SER A 522 -4.48 22.15 5.02
CA SER A 522 -3.66 22.02 6.22
C SER A 522 -2.64 23.16 6.32
N ASP A 523 -2.27 23.54 7.55
CA ASP A 523 -1.21 24.54 7.79
C ASP A 523 0.14 24.11 7.20
N THR A 524 0.36 22.80 7.03
CA THR A 524 1.58 22.24 6.45
C THR A 524 1.57 22.30 4.93
N GLY A 525 0.48 21.84 4.29
CA GLY A 525 0.42 21.65 2.84
C GLY A 525 1.61 20.80 2.36
N ILE A 526 2.51 21.42 1.60
CA ILE A 526 3.85 20.89 1.33
C ILE A 526 4.83 21.74 2.13
N SER A 527 5.42 21.20 3.20
CA SER A 527 6.32 21.98 4.07
C SER A 527 7.67 22.28 3.42
N GLY A 528 8.16 21.39 2.55
CA GLY A 528 9.46 21.51 1.91
C GLY A 528 9.44 22.37 0.64
N SER A 529 10.58 22.35 -0.06
CA SER A 529 10.73 23.01 -1.36
C SER A 529 10.21 22.13 -2.50
N ILE A 530 9.89 22.75 -3.63
CA ILE A 530 9.66 22.03 -4.89
C ILE A 530 10.82 22.37 -5.82
N THR A 531 11.59 21.37 -6.21
CA THR A 531 12.78 21.55 -7.04
C THR A 531 12.67 20.72 -8.31
N ASN A 532 12.74 21.37 -9.48
CA ASN A 532 12.85 20.71 -10.78
C ASN A 532 14.26 20.91 -11.35
N ASN A 533 15.08 19.85 -11.27
CA ASN A 533 16.38 19.76 -11.92
C ASN A 533 16.29 19.04 -13.28
N SER A 534 15.09 18.60 -13.67
CA SER A 534 14.87 17.77 -14.85
C SER A 534 14.70 18.58 -16.12
N ASP A 535 14.78 17.86 -17.25
CA ASP A 535 14.47 18.38 -18.57
C ASP A 535 13.00 18.06 -18.96
N ASN A 536 12.13 17.78 -17.98
CA ASN A 536 10.69 17.69 -18.18
C ASN A 536 9.98 18.98 -17.77
N LYS A 537 8.97 19.36 -18.57
CA LYS A 537 8.10 20.49 -18.21
C LYS A 537 7.34 20.15 -16.93
N LEU A 538 7.42 21.02 -15.92
CA LEU A 538 6.67 20.86 -14.67
C LEU A 538 5.61 21.95 -14.53
N GLU A 539 4.36 21.53 -14.35
CA GLU A 539 3.23 22.42 -14.06
C GLU A 539 2.86 22.35 -12.57
N ILE A 540 2.89 23.49 -11.88
CA ILE A 540 2.56 23.59 -10.45
C ILE A 540 1.30 24.44 -10.32
N SER A 541 0.25 23.86 -9.75
CA SER A 541 -0.97 24.56 -9.36
C SER A 541 -1.09 24.55 -7.83
N ASN A 542 -0.94 25.72 -7.21
CA ASN A 542 -0.96 25.87 -5.76
C ASN A 542 -2.12 26.75 -5.31
N SER A 543 -3.01 26.20 -4.49
CA SER A 543 -3.98 26.95 -3.68
C SER A 543 -3.86 26.69 -2.17
N GLY A 544 -2.89 25.86 -1.76
CA GLY A 544 -2.56 25.58 -0.37
C GLY A 544 -1.26 26.26 0.07
N ASN A 545 -0.61 25.70 1.08
CA ASN A 545 0.70 26.15 1.55
C ASN A 545 1.85 25.36 0.89
N ILE A 546 2.86 26.07 0.41
CA ILE A 546 4.20 25.57 0.11
C ILE A 546 5.18 26.30 1.04
N GLY A 547 5.71 25.59 2.03
CA GLY A 547 6.58 26.13 3.07
C GLY A 547 8.00 26.45 2.56
N GLY A 548 8.48 25.72 1.56
CA GLY A 548 9.76 25.96 0.93
C GLY A 548 9.71 26.88 -0.29
N LYS A 549 10.81 26.86 -1.03
CA LYS A 549 11.00 27.61 -2.27
C LYS A 549 10.51 26.76 -3.45
N ILE A 550 10.05 27.40 -4.52
CA ILE A 550 9.92 26.72 -5.82
C ILE A 550 11.17 27.05 -6.65
N GLU A 551 11.90 26.03 -7.08
CA GLU A 551 13.17 26.17 -7.76
C GLU A 551 13.22 25.40 -9.08
N SER A 552 13.57 26.10 -10.16
CA SER A 552 13.88 25.52 -11.46
C SER A 552 15.36 25.66 -11.75
N THR A 553 16.07 24.53 -11.84
CA THR A 553 17.49 24.49 -12.26
C THR A 553 17.71 23.75 -13.58
N GLY A 554 16.72 22.98 -14.04
CA GLY A 554 16.76 22.19 -15.27
C GLY A 554 16.61 22.99 -16.56
N ALA A 555 16.65 22.29 -17.71
CA ALA A 555 16.56 22.94 -19.02
C ALA A 555 15.12 23.08 -19.56
N ALA A 556 14.13 22.46 -18.92
CA ALA A 556 12.74 22.49 -19.38
C ALA A 556 11.90 23.59 -18.74
N ASP A 557 10.82 23.92 -19.43
CA ASP A 557 9.91 24.97 -19.01
C ASP A 557 9.23 24.64 -17.68
N MET A 558 8.96 25.66 -16.87
CA MET A 558 8.21 25.53 -15.63
C MET A 558 7.04 26.50 -15.64
N VAL A 559 5.86 26.03 -15.24
CA VAL A 559 4.66 26.85 -15.10
C VAL A 559 4.22 26.81 -13.65
N ILE A 560 4.13 27.98 -13.01
CA ILE A 560 3.74 28.14 -11.61
C ILE A 560 2.46 28.97 -11.57
N ASN A 561 1.38 28.38 -11.10
CA ASN A 561 0.10 29.05 -10.87
C ASN A 561 -0.23 29.02 -9.38
N ASN A 562 0.05 30.13 -8.70
CA ASN A 562 -0.34 30.35 -7.32
C ASN A 562 -1.70 31.06 -7.28
N ASN A 563 -2.75 30.34 -6.89
CA ASN A 563 -4.13 30.79 -6.98
C ASN A 563 -4.93 30.51 -5.69
N GLY A 564 -6.18 30.96 -5.62
CA GLY A 564 -7.11 30.52 -4.56
C GLY A 564 -6.69 30.85 -3.12
N GLY A 565 -5.79 31.82 -2.91
CA GLY A 565 -5.23 32.12 -1.58
C GLY A 565 -3.98 31.32 -1.22
N GLY A 566 -3.38 30.63 -2.19
CA GLY A 566 -2.17 29.84 -2.00
C GLY A 566 -0.98 30.68 -1.53
N THR A 567 -0.13 30.06 -0.70
CA THR A 567 1.08 30.68 -0.15
C THR A 567 2.32 29.91 -0.59
N ILE A 568 3.34 30.64 -1.07
CA ILE A 568 4.68 30.13 -1.33
C ILE A 568 5.64 30.89 -0.40
N SER A 569 6.08 30.23 0.66
CA SER A 569 6.84 30.86 1.75
C SER A 569 8.30 31.10 1.38
N GLY A 570 8.95 30.21 0.64
CA GLY A 570 10.36 30.33 0.27
C GLY A 570 10.64 31.19 -0.95
N GLY A 571 9.60 31.76 -1.59
CA GLY A 571 9.73 32.49 -2.85
C GLY A 571 9.92 31.57 -4.06
N ILE A 572 10.27 32.16 -5.20
CA ILE A 572 10.51 31.43 -6.45
C ILE A 572 11.91 31.73 -6.95
N SER A 573 12.62 30.73 -7.47
CA SER A 573 13.84 30.97 -8.25
C SER A 573 13.92 30.15 -9.51
N SER A 574 14.39 30.82 -10.56
CA SER A 574 14.68 30.24 -11.85
C SER A 574 16.16 30.45 -12.16
N SER A 575 16.94 29.39 -12.05
CA SER A 575 18.38 29.36 -12.34
C SER A 575 18.73 28.51 -13.57
N GLY A 576 17.77 27.73 -14.06
CA GLY A 576 17.92 26.89 -15.25
C GLY A 576 17.87 27.62 -16.59
N SER A 577 17.85 26.82 -17.66
CA SER A 577 17.77 27.33 -19.05
C SER A 577 16.40 27.18 -19.69
N GLY A 578 15.42 26.58 -18.99
CA GLY A 578 14.03 26.51 -19.43
C GLY A 578 13.20 27.72 -19.01
N ASN A 579 12.20 28.10 -19.82
CA ASN A 579 11.40 29.29 -19.55
C ASN A 579 10.54 29.09 -18.30
N THR A 580 10.32 30.15 -17.52
CA THR A 580 9.48 30.07 -16.33
C THR A 580 8.32 31.05 -16.43
N SER A 581 7.09 30.55 -16.35
CA SER A 581 5.88 31.38 -16.29
C SER A 581 5.33 31.37 -14.86
N ILE A 582 5.14 32.55 -14.28
CA ILE A 582 4.68 32.74 -12.90
C ILE A 582 3.38 33.53 -12.94
N SER A 583 2.32 32.94 -12.42
CA SER A 583 1.03 33.58 -12.18
C SER A 583 0.75 33.57 -10.68
N ASN A 584 0.57 34.74 -10.08
CA ASN A 584 0.15 34.91 -8.68
C ASN A 584 -1.19 35.64 -8.65
N SER A 585 -2.28 34.93 -8.38
CA SER A 585 -3.62 35.50 -8.41
C SER A 585 -3.88 36.44 -7.24
N GLN A 586 -4.95 37.22 -7.35
CA GLN A 586 -5.46 38.01 -6.23
C GLN A 586 -5.68 37.11 -5.00
N GLY A 587 -5.26 37.61 -3.83
CA GLY A 587 -5.35 36.90 -2.55
C GLY A 587 -4.23 35.89 -2.28
N SER A 588 -3.43 35.53 -3.29
CA SER A 588 -2.33 34.59 -3.16
C SER A 588 -1.01 35.30 -2.83
N THR A 589 -0.10 34.61 -2.14
CA THR A 589 1.10 35.21 -1.56
C THR A 589 2.39 34.47 -1.94
N ILE A 590 3.43 35.22 -2.31
CA ILE A 590 4.81 34.74 -2.49
C ILE A 590 5.72 35.55 -1.54
N ASN A 591 6.28 34.95 -0.49
CA ASN A 591 6.91 35.74 0.59
C ASN A 591 8.33 36.25 0.28
N ASN A 592 9.23 35.44 -0.27
CA ASN A 592 10.66 35.80 -0.43
C ASN A 592 11.03 36.27 -1.85
N GLY A 593 10.11 36.95 -2.53
CA GLY A 593 10.33 37.48 -3.88
C GLY A 593 10.57 36.43 -4.96
N ILE A 594 10.99 36.92 -6.14
CA ILE A 594 11.27 36.10 -7.34
C ILE A 594 12.71 36.36 -7.79
N THR A 595 13.55 35.33 -7.80
CA THR A 595 14.97 35.43 -8.18
C THR A 595 15.29 34.69 -9.46
N VAL A 596 15.72 35.40 -10.48
CA VAL A 596 16.14 34.87 -11.78
C VAL A 596 17.66 34.94 -11.88
N SER A 597 18.31 33.79 -11.99
CA SER A 597 19.76 33.68 -12.18
C SER A 597 20.13 32.91 -13.45
N GLY A 598 19.14 32.32 -14.13
CA GLY A 598 19.33 31.52 -15.32
C GLY A 598 19.44 32.33 -16.62
N SER A 599 19.51 31.62 -17.74
CA SER A 599 19.60 32.22 -19.07
C SER A 599 18.24 32.31 -19.79
N ALA A 600 17.19 31.69 -19.25
CA ALA A 600 15.88 31.57 -19.88
C ALA A 600 15.01 32.81 -19.69
N GLN A 601 13.90 32.89 -20.44
CA GLN A 601 12.89 33.92 -20.23
C GLN A 601 12.05 33.59 -18.98
N VAL A 602 11.83 34.60 -18.14
CA VAL A 602 10.88 34.52 -17.02
C VAL A 602 9.75 35.51 -17.24
N GLU A 603 8.51 35.02 -17.24
CA GLU A 603 7.31 35.83 -17.38
C GLU A 603 6.54 35.86 -16.06
N ILE A 604 6.17 37.05 -15.61
CA ILE A 604 5.51 37.26 -14.32
C ILE A 604 4.19 38.01 -14.51
N SER A 605 3.11 37.44 -13.98
CA SER A 605 1.82 38.09 -13.81
C SER A 605 1.46 38.05 -12.32
N ASN A 606 1.36 39.21 -11.68
CA ASN A 606 1.04 39.32 -10.26
C ASN A 606 -0.21 40.17 -10.01
N GLN A 607 -1.19 39.57 -9.36
CA GLN A 607 -2.41 40.22 -8.85
C GLN A 607 -2.50 40.10 -7.32
N GLY A 608 -1.63 39.29 -6.70
CA GLY A 608 -1.55 39.07 -5.26
C GLY A 608 -0.36 39.79 -4.63
N SER A 609 0.10 39.27 -3.49
CA SER A 609 1.22 39.83 -2.74
C SER A 609 2.51 39.10 -3.07
N VAL A 610 3.59 39.85 -3.33
CA VAL A 610 4.95 39.32 -3.49
C VAL A 610 5.87 40.12 -2.58
N GLY A 611 6.46 39.45 -1.58
CA GLY A 611 7.41 40.06 -0.67
C GLY A 611 8.79 40.23 -1.28
N LYS A 612 9.78 40.51 -0.43
CA LYS A 612 11.13 40.91 -0.83
C LYS A 612 12.14 39.84 -0.43
N ASP A 613 13.17 39.67 -1.24
CA ASP A 613 14.32 38.82 -0.94
C ASP A 613 15.19 39.45 0.18
N GLU A 614 16.24 38.73 0.57
CA GLU A 614 17.19 39.17 1.61
C GLU A 614 17.90 40.50 1.30
N ASN A 615 17.92 40.93 0.04
CA ASN A 615 18.50 42.19 -0.41
C ASN A 615 17.44 43.30 -0.56
N GLY A 616 16.19 43.03 -0.18
CA GLY A 616 15.08 43.97 -0.27
C GLY A 616 14.44 44.08 -1.65
N ASN A 617 14.71 43.15 -2.57
CA ASN A 617 14.16 43.18 -3.92
C ASN A 617 12.93 42.27 -4.04
N THR A 618 11.89 42.75 -4.70
CA THR A 618 10.69 41.96 -5.04
C THR A 618 10.99 41.01 -6.21
N VAL A 619 11.73 41.50 -7.20
CA VAL A 619 12.21 40.72 -8.36
C VAL A 619 13.70 40.97 -8.53
N THR A 620 14.49 39.91 -8.55
CA THR A 620 15.94 39.99 -8.74
C THR A 620 16.31 39.33 -10.05
N ASN A 621 16.98 40.06 -10.95
CA ASN A 621 17.57 39.49 -12.17
C ASN A 621 19.10 39.53 -12.09
N ASN A 622 19.71 38.38 -11.81
CA ASN A 622 21.16 38.16 -11.88
C ASN A 622 21.56 37.36 -13.12
N GLY A 623 20.58 36.84 -13.86
CA GLY A 623 20.79 36.01 -15.04
C GLY A 623 21.06 36.83 -16.31
N SER A 624 21.46 36.13 -17.37
CA SER A 624 21.51 36.69 -18.72
C SER A 624 20.15 36.65 -19.42
N GLY A 625 19.18 35.94 -18.85
CA GLY A 625 17.81 35.84 -19.36
C GLY A 625 17.02 37.14 -19.24
N SER A 626 15.96 37.25 -20.06
CA SER A 626 15.02 38.38 -19.99
C SER A 626 13.92 38.12 -18.99
N VAL A 627 13.62 39.08 -18.13
CA VAL A 627 12.46 39.04 -17.22
C VAL A 627 11.38 39.98 -17.75
N GLY A 628 10.22 39.42 -18.08
CA GLY A 628 9.04 40.15 -18.53
C GLY A 628 7.96 40.16 -17.45
N ILE A 629 7.64 41.33 -16.92
CA ILE A 629 6.47 41.55 -16.07
C ILE A 629 5.29 41.90 -16.98
N LYS A 630 4.38 40.95 -17.19
CA LYS A 630 3.20 41.12 -18.06
C LYS A 630 2.14 42.00 -17.43
N ASP A 631 1.89 41.76 -16.15
CA ASP A 631 0.94 42.54 -15.36
C ASP A 631 1.35 42.49 -13.89
N TRP A 632 1.21 43.61 -13.19
CA TRP A 632 1.51 43.70 -11.77
C TRP A 632 0.58 44.69 -11.07
N VAL A 633 -0.14 44.22 -10.06
CA VAL A 633 -0.90 45.08 -9.15
C VAL A 633 -0.04 45.54 -7.99
N VAL A 634 0.05 46.86 -7.80
CA VAL A 634 0.73 47.49 -6.68
C VAL A 634 -0.32 48.00 -5.69
N SER A 635 -0.32 47.42 -4.48
CA SER A 635 -1.23 47.78 -3.41
C SER A 635 -0.57 48.68 -2.38
N THR A 636 -1.40 49.32 -1.54
CA THR A 636 -0.92 50.05 -0.36
C THR A 636 -0.74 49.08 0.80
N ASP A 637 0.44 49.12 1.42
CA ASP A 637 0.74 48.43 2.66
C ASP A 637 -0.18 48.95 3.78
N LYS A 638 -0.85 48.03 4.46
CA LYS A 638 -1.90 48.37 5.43
C LYS A 638 -1.36 48.97 6.73
N GLU A 639 -0.12 48.66 7.08
CA GLU A 639 0.49 49.10 8.34
C GLU A 639 1.14 50.48 8.21
N THR A 640 1.80 50.72 7.08
CA THR A 640 2.54 51.94 6.80
C THR A 640 1.72 52.97 6.01
N GLY A 641 0.66 52.54 5.33
CA GLY A 641 -0.13 53.39 4.44
C GLY A 641 0.59 53.83 3.17
N LYS A 642 1.75 53.24 2.88
CA LYS A 642 2.56 53.52 1.68
C LYS A 642 2.33 52.49 0.59
N LEU A 643 2.61 52.84 -0.66
CA LEU A 643 2.66 51.88 -1.75
C LEU A 643 3.73 50.83 -1.46
N ASP A 644 3.38 49.55 -1.64
CA ASP A 644 4.36 48.47 -1.59
C ASP A 644 5.14 48.44 -2.91
N THR A 645 6.14 49.32 -2.99
CA THR A 645 6.96 49.52 -4.18
C THR A 645 7.56 48.19 -4.65
N VAL A 646 7.38 47.88 -5.95
CA VAL A 646 8.07 46.78 -6.60
C VAL A 646 9.54 47.15 -6.75
N VAL A 647 10.42 46.44 -6.07
CA VAL A 647 11.86 46.70 -6.12
C VAL A 647 12.52 45.70 -7.05
N VAL A 648 13.06 46.17 -8.17
CA VAL A 648 13.77 45.35 -9.14
C VAL A 648 15.28 45.49 -8.95
N GLY A 649 15.93 44.37 -8.60
CA GLY A 649 17.35 44.32 -8.27
C GLY A 649 18.15 43.38 -9.17
N GLY A 650 19.43 43.22 -8.82
CA GLY A 650 20.38 42.34 -9.50
C GLY A 650 21.17 43.00 -10.63
N SER A 651 22.21 42.30 -11.09
CA SER A 651 23.14 42.79 -12.13
C SER A 651 22.50 42.95 -13.51
N GLY A 652 21.42 42.21 -13.77
CA GLY A 652 20.65 42.21 -15.01
C GLY A 652 19.35 43.01 -14.96
N LYS A 653 19.14 43.85 -13.93
CA LYS A 653 17.90 44.63 -13.76
C LYS A 653 17.54 45.52 -14.96
N ASP A 654 18.53 46.00 -15.71
CA ASP A 654 18.30 46.83 -16.90
C ASP A 654 17.67 46.06 -18.07
N ASN A 655 17.68 44.72 -18.01
CA ASN A 655 17.04 43.81 -18.98
C ASN A 655 15.61 43.42 -18.59
N VAL A 656 15.07 43.97 -17.51
CA VAL A 656 13.69 43.74 -17.08
C VAL A 656 12.76 44.63 -17.90
N LYS A 657 11.70 44.04 -18.43
CA LYS A 657 10.63 44.73 -19.19
C LYS A 657 9.31 44.61 -18.45
N VAL A 658 8.54 45.69 -18.45
CA VAL A 658 7.26 45.78 -17.75
C VAL A 658 6.20 46.20 -18.75
N GLU A 659 5.21 45.36 -19.00
CA GLU A 659 4.14 45.64 -19.97
C GLU A 659 3.03 46.48 -19.34
N ASN A 660 2.54 46.08 -18.17
CA ASN A 660 1.45 46.76 -17.46
C ASN A 660 1.70 46.80 -15.95
N ILE A 661 1.43 47.95 -15.34
CA ILE A 661 1.34 48.15 -13.89
C ILE A 661 -0.04 48.73 -13.57
N THR A 662 -0.69 48.17 -12.57
CA THR A 662 -1.98 48.66 -12.06
C THR A 662 -1.83 49.06 -10.60
N VAL A 663 -2.13 50.31 -10.26
CA VAL A 663 -2.17 50.77 -8.87
C VAL A 663 -3.55 50.53 -8.27
N ASP A 664 -3.60 49.85 -7.12
CA ASP A 664 -4.84 49.68 -6.36
C ASP A 664 -5.25 50.98 -5.67
N GLN A 665 -6.40 51.54 -6.06
CA GLN A 665 -6.88 52.81 -5.56
C GLN A 665 -7.49 52.74 -4.14
N SER A 666 -7.73 51.54 -3.60
CA SER A 666 -8.58 51.36 -2.42
C SER A 666 -8.08 52.11 -1.16
N ASN A 667 -6.76 52.28 -1.02
CA ASN A 667 -6.14 52.98 0.12
C ASN A 667 -4.92 53.83 -0.31
N VAL A 668 -4.84 54.20 -1.59
CA VAL A 668 -3.63 54.84 -2.12
C VAL A 668 -3.39 56.23 -1.51
N ASN A 669 -2.18 56.46 -0.99
CA ASN A 669 -1.72 57.81 -0.68
C ASN A 669 -1.37 58.52 -1.99
N LEU A 670 -2.20 59.47 -2.40
CA LEU A 670 -2.06 60.19 -3.66
C LEU A 670 -0.76 60.99 -3.77
N GLU A 671 -0.14 61.37 -2.65
CA GLU A 671 1.16 62.05 -2.64
C GLU A 671 2.29 61.16 -3.17
N GLU A 672 2.11 59.84 -3.12
CA GLU A 672 3.10 58.87 -3.60
C GLU A 672 3.03 58.66 -5.12
N LEU A 673 1.98 59.15 -5.78
CA LEU A 673 1.79 59.00 -7.23
C LEU A 673 2.53 60.07 -8.06
N GLY A 674 3.49 60.79 -7.48
CA GLY A 674 4.26 61.81 -8.21
C GLY A 674 5.46 61.28 -9.01
N ASN A 675 5.94 60.06 -8.72
CA ASN A 675 7.13 59.49 -9.34
C ASN A 675 7.00 57.98 -9.51
N ILE A 676 7.44 57.47 -10.67
CA ILE A 676 7.38 56.05 -10.99
C ILE A 676 8.11 55.19 -9.97
N ASN A 677 9.22 55.69 -9.42
CA ASN A 677 10.04 54.98 -8.45
C ASN A 677 9.32 54.66 -7.13
N ASN A 678 8.19 55.31 -6.85
CA ASN A 678 7.35 54.97 -5.69
C ASN A 678 6.46 53.75 -5.96
N ILE A 679 6.19 53.44 -7.24
CA ILE A 679 5.38 52.30 -7.67
C ILE A 679 6.29 51.12 -8.03
N ILE A 680 7.30 51.36 -8.86
CA ILE A 680 8.30 50.38 -9.28
C ILE A 680 9.66 51.06 -9.44
N SER A 681 10.69 50.48 -8.81
CA SER A 681 12.05 51.02 -8.80
C SER A 681 13.08 50.02 -9.33
N GLY A 682 14.21 50.53 -9.81
CA GLY A 682 15.33 49.71 -10.29
C GLY A 682 15.21 49.21 -11.74
N VAL A 683 14.12 49.52 -12.43
CA VAL A 683 13.91 49.26 -13.86
C VAL A 683 14.30 50.49 -14.68
N ASN A 684 14.87 50.28 -15.87
CA ASN A 684 15.06 51.35 -16.85
C ASN A 684 13.68 51.93 -17.26
N GLN A 685 13.50 53.24 -17.13
CA GLN A 685 12.24 53.94 -17.41
C GLN A 685 11.70 53.66 -18.82
N GLY A 686 12.58 53.54 -19.82
CA GLY A 686 12.16 53.19 -21.19
C GLY A 686 11.60 51.78 -21.37
N ASN A 687 11.78 50.90 -20.38
CA ASN A 687 11.27 49.53 -20.38
C ASN A 687 9.92 49.40 -19.64
N ILE A 688 9.37 50.50 -19.12
CA ILE A 688 8.09 50.52 -18.42
C ILE A 688 6.99 50.91 -19.42
N GLY A 689 6.03 50.01 -19.60
CA GLY A 689 4.87 50.16 -20.48
C GLY A 689 3.74 50.95 -19.83
N ASN A 690 2.54 50.37 -19.84
CA ASN A 690 1.33 51.05 -19.40
C ASN A 690 1.27 51.13 -17.87
N ILE A 691 0.79 52.27 -17.37
CA ILE A 691 0.53 52.48 -15.94
C ILE A 691 -0.92 52.93 -15.79
N GLY A 692 -1.69 52.16 -15.04
CA GLY A 692 -3.10 52.40 -14.80
C GLY A 692 -3.47 52.27 -13.33
N THR A 693 -4.77 52.37 -13.08
CA THR A 693 -5.39 52.22 -11.77
C THR A 693 -6.61 51.32 -11.89
N ASN A 694 -7.01 50.64 -10.81
CA ASN A 694 -8.12 49.66 -10.83
C ASN A 694 -9.51 50.21 -10.45
N GLY A 695 -9.66 51.52 -10.31
CA GLY A 695 -10.93 52.16 -9.90
C GLY A 695 -11.89 52.44 -11.06
N GLY A 696 -12.98 53.16 -10.77
CA GLY A 696 -14.05 53.50 -11.71
C GLY A 696 -13.71 54.61 -12.71
N GLY A 697 -12.44 54.98 -12.86
CA GLY A 697 -11.96 56.04 -13.76
C GLY A 697 -11.74 57.41 -13.11
N GLU A 698 -11.77 57.50 -11.78
CA GLU A 698 -11.57 58.74 -11.02
C GLU A 698 -10.15 59.26 -11.07
N ILE A 699 -9.18 58.35 -11.18
CA ILE A 699 -7.75 58.65 -11.17
C ILE A 699 -7.16 58.12 -12.47
N SER A 700 -6.71 59.03 -13.32
CA SER A 700 -5.92 58.72 -14.50
C SER A 700 -4.46 59.05 -14.25
N LEU A 701 -3.57 58.15 -14.64
CA LEU A 701 -2.13 58.33 -14.53
C LEU A 701 -1.54 58.51 -15.92
N SER A 702 -0.70 59.53 -16.09
CA SER A 702 0.09 59.75 -17.30
C SER A 702 1.57 59.68 -16.96
N TYR A 703 2.30 58.81 -17.66
CA TYR A 703 3.70 58.50 -17.41
C TYR A 703 4.60 59.17 -18.44
N ASP A 704 5.57 59.96 -17.98
CA ASP A 704 6.66 60.49 -18.81
C ASP A 704 7.92 59.63 -18.64
N PRO A 705 8.29 58.79 -19.63
CA PRO A 705 9.44 57.90 -19.54
C PRO A 705 10.79 58.61 -19.60
N LEU A 706 10.85 59.91 -19.95
CA LEU A 706 12.10 60.68 -19.94
C LEU A 706 12.45 61.24 -18.56
N THR A 707 11.42 61.58 -17.78
CA THR A 707 11.61 62.21 -16.46
C THR A 707 11.25 61.30 -15.30
N GLY A 708 10.55 60.19 -15.54
CA GLY A 708 10.03 59.30 -14.52
C GLY A 708 8.87 59.90 -13.70
N LYS A 709 8.36 61.07 -14.10
CA LYS A 709 7.26 61.73 -13.39
C LYS A 709 5.92 61.12 -13.81
N LEU A 710 5.03 61.03 -12.84
CA LEU A 710 3.63 60.71 -13.05
C LEU A 710 2.81 61.98 -12.88
N SER A 711 1.91 62.23 -13.83
CA SER A 711 0.85 63.23 -13.70
C SER A 711 -0.43 62.51 -13.33
N THR A 712 -1.06 62.97 -12.26
CA THR A 712 -2.32 62.40 -11.75
C THR A 712 -3.46 63.35 -12.09
N ASP A 713 -4.39 62.89 -12.93
CA ASP A 713 -5.60 63.61 -13.27
C ASP A 713 -6.80 63.05 -12.49
N TYR A 714 -7.57 63.96 -11.88
CA TYR A 714 -8.75 63.60 -11.08
C TYR A 714 -10.04 63.92 -11.82
N HIS A 715 -10.75 62.86 -12.21
CA HIS A 715 -12.04 62.95 -12.89
C HIS A 715 -13.17 62.77 -11.87
N LEU A 716 -13.47 63.84 -11.12
CA LEU A 716 -14.56 63.81 -10.13
C LEU A 716 -15.92 63.48 -10.78
N ASN A 717 -16.12 63.76 -12.07
CA ASN A 717 -17.33 63.41 -12.80
C ASN A 717 -17.49 61.89 -13.05
N ALA A 718 -16.42 61.11 -12.94
CA ALA A 718 -16.41 59.69 -13.28
C ALA A 718 -17.03 58.78 -12.20
N SER A 719 -17.30 59.27 -10.97
CA SER A 719 -17.74 58.39 -9.88
C SER A 719 -18.78 58.93 -8.89
N ILE A 720 -19.31 57.98 -8.12
CA ILE A 720 -20.24 58.20 -7.00
C ILE A 720 -19.57 59.02 -5.88
N SER A 721 -18.29 58.76 -5.59
CA SER A 721 -17.50 59.55 -4.62
C SER A 721 -17.33 61.01 -5.08
N GLY A 722 -17.11 61.23 -6.37
CA GLY A 722 -17.08 62.59 -6.90
C GLY A 722 -18.46 63.25 -6.94
N ALA A 723 -19.54 62.49 -7.13
CA ALA A 723 -20.92 63.01 -7.06
C ALA A 723 -21.31 63.44 -5.63
N THR A 724 -20.94 62.66 -4.62
CA THR A 724 -21.16 63.00 -3.21
C THR A 724 -20.33 64.21 -2.78
N PHE A 725 -19.08 64.33 -3.22
CA PHE A 725 -18.25 65.50 -2.97
C PHE A 725 -18.85 66.79 -3.57
N ARG A 726 -19.33 66.74 -4.83
CA ARG A 726 -20.05 67.87 -5.44
C ARG A 726 -21.32 68.23 -4.69
N SER A 727 -22.06 67.23 -4.20
CA SER A 727 -23.27 67.44 -3.38
C SER A 727 -22.94 68.14 -2.06
N LEU A 728 -21.86 67.73 -1.39
CA LEU A 728 -21.35 68.36 -0.17
C LEU A 728 -20.96 69.82 -0.40
N ILE A 729 -20.16 70.11 -1.44
CA ILE A 729 -19.79 71.49 -1.79
C ILE A 729 -21.02 72.32 -2.12
N SER A 730 -21.96 71.80 -2.90
CA SER A 730 -23.21 72.48 -3.23
C SER A 730 -24.00 72.83 -1.95
N THR A 731 -24.05 71.92 -0.98
CA THR A 731 -24.72 72.14 0.30
C THR A 731 -24.00 73.18 1.15
N THR A 732 -22.66 73.13 1.23
CA THR A 732 -21.84 74.11 1.97
C THR A 732 -21.91 75.49 1.34
N SER A 733 -21.83 75.58 0.01
CA SER A 733 -21.98 76.83 -0.72
C SER A 733 -23.37 77.43 -0.50
N ARG A 734 -24.43 76.61 -0.54
CA ARG A 734 -25.80 77.06 -0.20
C ARG A 734 -25.89 77.57 1.24
N ARG A 735 -25.23 76.91 2.20
CA ARG A 735 -25.15 77.39 3.59
C ARG A 735 -24.40 78.72 3.70
N SER A 736 -23.28 78.88 3.00
CA SER A 736 -22.53 80.15 2.97
C SER A 736 -23.38 81.27 2.38
N THR A 737 -23.99 81.06 1.21
CA THR A 737 -24.86 82.05 0.57
C THR A 737 -26.06 82.40 1.45
N PHE A 738 -26.64 81.44 2.17
CA PHE A 738 -27.69 81.72 3.15
C PHE A 738 -27.17 82.61 4.30
N ILE A 739 -26.00 82.29 4.88
CA ILE A 739 -25.37 83.08 5.94
C ILE A 739 -25.03 84.48 5.44
N ASP A 740 -24.44 84.64 4.25
CA ASP A 740 -24.10 85.93 3.66
C ASP A 740 -25.34 86.79 3.40
N ASN A 741 -26.45 86.19 2.95
CA ASN A 741 -27.71 86.90 2.80
C ASN A 741 -28.32 87.28 4.15
N VAL A 742 -28.26 86.41 5.16
CA VAL A 742 -28.74 86.72 6.51
C VAL A 742 -27.89 87.81 7.15
N MET A 743 -26.56 87.74 7.07
CA MET A 743 -25.60 88.74 7.57
C MET A 743 -25.70 90.06 6.81
N GLY A 744 -25.84 90.01 5.48
CA GLY A 744 -26.02 91.19 4.63
C GLY A 744 -27.34 91.92 4.91
N ASN A 745 -28.45 91.19 5.04
CA ASN A 745 -29.74 91.78 5.46
C ASN A 745 -29.68 92.31 6.90
N SER A 746 -29.01 91.60 7.81
CA SER A 746 -28.84 92.05 9.21
C SER A 746 -27.97 93.31 9.31
N MET A 747 -26.88 93.41 8.52
CA MET A 747 -26.04 94.60 8.45
C MET A 747 -26.71 95.77 7.73
N GLN A 748 -27.50 95.54 6.67
CA GLN A 748 -28.32 96.59 6.08
C GLN A 748 -29.36 97.12 7.08
N THR A 749 -30.01 96.23 7.84
CA THR A 749 -30.94 96.62 8.91
C THR A 749 -30.22 97.44 10.00
N PHE A 750 -28.97 97.10 10.34
CA PHE A 750 -28.15 97.86 11.29
C PHE A 750 -27.68 99.22 10.73
N ALA A 751 -27.32 99.30 9.44
CA ALA A 751 -26.90 100.54 8.78
C ALA A 751 -28.07 101.51 8.57
N LEU A 752 -29.25 101.01 8.17
CA LEU A 752 -30.49 101.81 8.04
C LEU A 752 -31.03 102.30 9.39
N ALA A 753 -30.79 101.56 10.48
CA ALA A 753 -31.11 102.02 11.84
C ALA A 753 -30.21 103.18 12.32
N SER A 754 -29.03 103.38 11.72
CA SER A 754 -28.09 104.44 12.11
C SER A 754 -28.31 105.78 11.41
N SER A 755 -28.99 105.82 10.26
CA SER A 755 -29.10 107.04 9.44
C SER A 755 -30.42 107.81 9.54
N SER A 756 -31.39 107.36 10.34
CA SER A 756 -32.54 108.21 10.68
C SER A 756 -33.31 107.72 11.90
N LYS A 757 -33.11 108.42 13.01
CA LYS A 757 -34.00 108.51 14.18
C LYS A 757 -34.25 107.20 14.95
N SER A 758 -33.47 107.06 16.02
CA SER A 758 -33.70 106.28 17.24
C SER A 758 -35.10 105.67 17.38
N GLN A 759 -35.22 104.36 17.13
CA GLN A 759 -36.22 103.52 17.79
C GLN A 759 -35.57 102.22 18.24
N SER A 760 -35.48 102.11 19.57
CA SER A 760 -35.18 100.89 20.31
C SER A 760 -36.20 99.81 20.00
N ILE A 761 -35.80 98.74 19.31
CA ILE A 761 -36.59 97.51 19.21
C ILE A 761 -36.03 96.52 20.22
N ALA A 762 -36.76 96.38 21.32
CA ALA A 762 -36.56 95.36 22.33
C ALA A 762 -37.06 94.00 21.79
N MET A 763 -36.17 93.02 21.68
CA MET A 763 -36.60 91.63 21.56
C MET A 763 -36.83 91.07 22.97
N SER A 764 -38.11 90.89 23.27
CA SER A 764 -38.62 90.29 24.49
C SER A 764 -38.30 88.81 24.56
N GLU A 765 -37.69 88.44 25.67
CA GLU A 765 -37.84 87.16 26.34
C GLU A 765 -39.31 86.69 26.33
N LYS A 766 -39.56 85.48 25.84
CA LYS A 766 -40.62 84.61 26.38
C LYS A 766 -40.17 83.17 26.27
N GLY A 767 -39.84 82.60 27.42
CA GLY A 767 -39.89 81.17 27.64
C GLY A 767 -41.33 80.65 27.58
N ASN A 768 -41.46 79.38 27.24
CA ASN A 768 -42.05 78.40 28.14
C ASN A 768 -41.73 76.98 27.63
N LEU A 769 -40.93 76.30 28.46
CA LEU A 769 -40.74 74.85 28.68
C LEU A 769 -40.62 73.91 27.47
#